data_AF-B0MV46-F1
#
_entry.id   AF-B0MV46-F1
#
_cell.length_a   1.000
_cell.length_b   1.000
_cell.length_c   1.000
_cell.angle_alpha   90.00
_cell.angle_beta   90.00
_cell.angle_gamma   90.00
#
_symmetry.space_group_name_H-M   'P 1'
#
loop_
_entity.id
_entity.type
_entity.pdbx_description
1 polymer ?
#
loop_
_entity_poly.entity_id
_entity_poly.type
_entity_poly.pdbx_seq_one_letter_code
_entity_poly.pdbx_strand_id
1 'polypeptide(L)'
;MQPIYIDLHIHTSENANNLNTNYDIAELVGQIKKLNGDSPFMISLTDHNTINKSAYLKAQNLDLNLIIGVELHIQNRAEAKSYHCHIYFNAPIEDAVIDSLNEILDELYPNKLPDRNDPNTPDIQKIINSFDTFDFILLPHGSQKHGAFNYSINDGENLDNAINRSIYYNQFDGFTSRSTKGLEATHQYFERLGISEFINLVTCSDNYSPSIYPRSHSGNDDDFIPTWMFAQPTFDGLRLSLSESTRLVASHEKPIRRSDYIGHVELQNEHIDVNVNLTEGLNVVIGGSSSGKTLFVDSLYRNIHQDFEGSKYIERYGVENMIVENTSGMTPYYISQNFIAENISDNNEKSIDKIEILRNIFPADDEINRSITTGLNKLHEVISEMLQYVEKIEDCERTLNALPNPGQLIVTGIVKKNALNILMPTAEEESLVKYPSNQYKIDLEAIETIRTFLENNPLIEDANEEINSIKTKLTLAAKAYTMFDDVSMVVKEHKQVVDRILKDELGQQQSRITNKDSLLKTVGEYIKVLTGFKHCKQELIKIKYSFQTREIEARGHKLSVINNFIFNEKVLVDALKYCLKSNINTIADVTPWNLMSRYFKKNPNVESYNDMTQRVYTKLMELNTRSYKIITKDGKDFNSLSPGWKTAILLDLILGYEQDTAPIIIDQPEDNLAVKYINSTLTETIKAVKWSKQVIMVSHNATIPMMADAQTIVVCENDGNKITIRSASLESEVFGQKVLDYIADQTDGGRTSIKKRVKKYNFKKYN
;
A
#
# COMPACT_ATOMS: atom_id res chain seq x y z
N MET A 1 -7.98 16.19 -12.50
CA MET A 1 -8.22 17.56 -13.04
C MET A 1 -7.87 17.60 -14.51
N GLN A 2 -8.68 18.27 -15.32
CA GLN A 2 -8.42 18.44 -16.75
C GLN A 2 -7.24 19.39 -16.97
N PRO A 3 -6.25 19.06 -17.82
CA PRO A 3 -5.15 19.97 -18.12
C PRO A 3 -5.63 21.12 -19.00
N ILE A 4 -5.24 22.34 -18.63
CA ILE A 4 -5.53 23.60 -19.32
C ILE A 4 -4.27 24.07 -20.03
N TYR A 5 -4.35 24.33 -21.33
CA TYR A 5 -3.24 24.94 -22.07
C TYR A 5 -3.12 26.42 -21.71
N ILE A 6 -1.92 26.92 -21.39
CA ILE A 6 -1.73 28.33 -21.05
C ILE A 6 -0.73 29.02 -21.97
N ASP A 7 -1.06 30.25 -22.36
CA ASP A 7 -0.12 31.16 -23.02
C ASP A 7 -0.42 32.60 -22.58
N LEU A 8 0.43 33.11 -21.69
CA LEU A 8 0.18 34.34 -20.96
C LEU A 8 1.01 35.52 -21.47
N HIS A 9 1.68 35.37 -22.62
CA HIS A 9 2.47 36.44 -23.23
C HIS A 9 2.18 36.49 -24.73
N ILE A 10 1.20 37.30 -25.12
CA ILE A 10 0.81 37.51 -26.52
C ILE A 10 0.67 39.01 -26.75
N HIS A 11 1.35 39.53 -27.76
CA HIS A 11 1.24 40.91 -28.20
C HIS A 11 0.18 41.05 -29.27
N THR A 12 -0.62 42.11 -29.16
CA THR A 12 -1.62 42.46 -30.17
C THR A 12 -1.12 43.53 -31.14
N SER A 13 -0.09 44.28 -30.74
CA SER A 13 0.41 45.44 -31.47
C SER A 13 1.94 45.42 -31.57
N GLU A 14 2.49 45.56 -32.77
CA GLU A 14 3.95 45.71 -32.96
C GLU A 14 4.48 46.99 -32.30
N ASN A 15 3.65 48.04 -32.25
CA ASN A 15 3.97 49.29 -31.58
C ASN A 15 2.89 49.61 -30.54
N ALA A 16 3.20 49.45 -29.26
CA ALA A 16 2.24 49.69 -28.18
C ALA A 16 1.79 51.16 -28.05
N ASN A 17 2.53 52.13 -28.62
CA ASN A 17 2.06 53.52 -28.72
C ASN A 17 0.95 53.69 -29.75
N ASN A 18 0.75 52.72 -30.65
CA ASN A 18 -0.25 52.71 -31.71
C ASN A 18 -0.98 51.35 -31.74
N LEU A 19 -1.96 51.19 -30.84
CA LEU A 19 -2.67 49.93 -30.66
C LEU A 19 -3.39 49.45 -31.94
N ASN A 20 -3.24 48.16 -32.23
CA ASN A 20 -3.94 47.49 -33.32
C ASN A 20 -5.39 47.20 -32.92
N THR A 21 -6.31 48.03 -33.39
CA THR A 21 -7.75 47.85 -33.13
C THR A 21 -8.38 46.70 -33.91
N ASN A 22 -7.67 46.15 -34.90
CA ASN A 22 -8.14 45.10 -35.81
C ASN A 22 -7.41 43.76 -35.61
N TYR A 23 -6.85 43.52 -34.43
CA TYR A 23 -6.22 42.24 -34.11
C TYR A 23 -7.22 41.07 -34.29
N ASP A 24 -6.78 40.04 -35.02
CA ASP A 24 -7.61 38.90 -35.38
C ASP A 24 -7.57 37.81 -34.29
N ILE A 25 -8.39 38.01 -33.26
CA ILE A 25 -8.51 37.05 -32.15
C ILE A 25 -9.06 35.70 -32.64
N ALA A 26 -9.92 35.69 -33.67
CA ALA A 26 -10.53 34.45 -34.16
C ALA A 26 -9.47 33.53 -34.80
N GLU A 27 -8.56 34.09 -35.61
CA GLU A 27 -7.42 33.36 -36.15
C GLU A 27 -6.51 32.84 -35.03
N LEU A 28 -6.21 33.66 -34.01
CA LEU A 28 -5.39 33.25 -32.87
C LEU A 28 -5.99 32.02 -32.15
N VAL A 29 -7.29 32.09 -31.84
CA VAL A 29 -8.03 30.98 -31.23
C VAL A 29 -8.00 29.73 -32.11
N GLY A 30 -8.15 29.89 -33.42
CA GLY A 30 -8.06 28.79 -34.39
C GLY A 30 -6.70 28.09 -34.37
N GLN A 31 -5.61 28.86 -34.31
CA GLN A 31 -4.26 28.31 -34.23
C GLN A 31 -3.97 27.64 -32.88
N ILE A 32 -4.41 28.23 -31.76
CA ILE A 32 -4.28 27.62 -30.42
C ILE A 32 -5.02 26.28 -30.38
N LYS A 33 -6.27 26.23 -30.86
CA LYS A 33 -7.07 25.00 -30.91
C LYS A 33 -6.43 23.92 -31.77
N LYS A 34 -5.86 24.31 -32.91
CA LYS A 34 -5.10 23.41 -33.78
C LYS A 34 -3.86 22.84 -33.10
N LEU A 35 -3.19 23.63 -32.27
CA LEU A 35 -1.97 23.23 -31.56
C LEU A 35 -2.26 22.37 -30.32
N ASN A 36 -3.33 22.70 -29.56
CA ASN A 36 -3.65 22.04 -28.29
C ASN A 36 -4.70 20.91 -28.39
N GLY A 37 -5.20 20.65 -29.61
CA GLY A 37 -6.21 19.62 -29.90
C GLY A 37 -7.57 19.92 -29.28
N ASP A 38 -8.07 21.15 -29.45
CA ASP A 38 -9.35 21.64 -28.90
C ASP A 38 -9.47 21.52 -27.37
N SER A 39 -8.35 21.50 -26.66
CA SER A 39 -8.35 21.49 -25.20
C SER A 39 -8.71 22.88 -24.64
N PRO A 40 -9.30 22.97 -23.43
CA PRO A 40 -9.50 24.25 -22.79
C PRO A 40 -8.18 24.97 -22.61
N PHE A 41 -8.20 26.28 -22.78
CA PHE A 41 -7.03 27.11 -22.65
C PHE A 41 -7.32 28.43 -21.95
N MET A 42 -6.28 29.05 -21.44
CA MET A 42 -6.30 30.39 -20.86
C MET A 42 -5.19 31.23 -21.48
N ILE A 43 -5.53 32.44 -21.94
CA ILE A 43 -4.56 33.36 -22.52
C ILE A 43 -4.60 34.75 -21.89
N SER A 44 -3.50 35.47 -22.06
CA SER A 44 -3.38 36.89 -21.73
C SER A 44 -2.80 37.66 -22.91
N LEU A 45 -3.36 38.84 -23.19
CA LEU A 45 -2.86 39.75 -24.21
C LEU A 45 -2.05 40.85 -23.51
N THR A 46 -0.73 40.75 -23.54
CA THR A 46 0.20 41.52 -22.70
C THR A 46 1.03 42.48 -23.53
N ASP A 47 0.38 43.50 -24.12
CA ASP A 47 1.11 44.56 -24.80
C ASP A 47 2.01 45.35 -23.85
N HIS A 48 3.05 45.99 -24.40
CA HIS A 48 4.02 46.77 -23.61
C HIS A 48 3.35 47.97 -22.93
N ASN A 49 3.32 47.97 -21.59
CA ASN A 49 2.85 49.07 -20.75
C ASN A 49 1.43 49.62 -21.05
N THR A 50 0.57 48.85 -21.71
CA THR A 50 -0.80 49.23 -22.05
C THR A 50 -1.67 47.99 -22.28
N ILE A 51 -2.99 48.13 -22.16
CA ILE A 51 -3.97 47.08 -22.43
C ILE A 51 -4.73 47.42 -23.71
N ASN A 52 -4.66 46.54 -24.72
CA ASN A 52 -5.49 46.68 -25.91
C ASN A 52 -6.95 46.30 -25.62
N LYS A 53 -7.72 47.29 -25.15
CA LYS A 53 -9.15 47.18 -24.85
C LYS A 53 -9.96 46.53 -25.95
N SER A 54 -9.72 46.92 -27.21
CA SER A 54 -10.48 46.40 -28.34
C SER A 54 -10.26 44.89 -28.56
N ALA A 55 -9.04 44.40 -28.32
CA ALA A 55 -8.70 43.00 -28.46
C ALA A 55 -9.32 42.16 -27.33
N TYR A 56 -9.28 42.63 -26.08
CA TYR A 56 -9.92 41.96 -24.95
C TYR A 56 -11.45 41.86 -25.09
N LEU A 57 -12.12 42.95 -25.49
CA LEU A 57 -13.58 42.93 -25.71
C LEU A 57 -13.99 42.00 -26.87
N LYS A 58 -13.17 41.93 -27.94
CA LYS A 58 -13.37 40.95 -29.02
C LYS A 58 -13.18 39.52 -28.53
N ALA A 59 -12.16 39.28 -27.70
CA ALA A 59 -11.87 37.97 -27.14
C ALA A 59 -12.97 37.49 -26.17
N GLN A 60 -13.55 38.39 -25.37
CA GLN A 60 -14.65 38.09 -24.46
C GLN A 60 -15.90 37.57 -25.20
N ASN A 61 -16.20 38.10 -26.39
CA ASN A 61 -17.33 37.64 -27.20
C ASN A 61 -17.18 36.20 -27.75
N LEU A 62 -16.01 35.58 -27.58
CA LEU A 62 -15.73 34.20 -28.00
C LEU A 62 -15.75 33.20 -26.84
N ASP A 63 -16.19 33.61 -25.65
CA ASP A 63 -16.31 32.77 -24.45
C ASP A 63 -14.99 32.06 -24.08
N LEU A 64 -13.90 32.84 -24.10
CA LEU A 64 -12.55 32.37 -23.79
C LEU A 64 -12.22 32.57 -22.32
N ASN A 65 -11.40 31.69 -21.75
CA ASN A 65 -10.78 31.98 -20.46
C ASN A 65 -9.64 32.99 -20.66
N LEU A 66 -9.79 34.16 -20.07
CA LEU A 66 -8.91 35.31 -20.27
C LEU A 66 -8.50 35.87 -18.92
N ILE A 67 -7.27 36.35 -18.85
CA ILE A 67 -6.75 37.13 -17.73
C ILE A 67 -6.20 38.45 -18.30
N ILE A 68 -6.54 39.57 -17.66
CA ILE A 68 -6.03 40.88 -18.10
C ILE A 68 -4.58 40.96 -17.67
N GLY A 69 -3.66 41.14 -18.61
CA GLY A 69 -2.26 41.34 -18.29
C GLY A 69 -1.56 42.37 -19.18
N VAL A 70 -0.38 42.78 -18.73
CA VAL A 70 0.47 43.79 -19.37
C VAL A 70 1.93 43.40 -19.20
N GLU A 71 2.75 43.60 -20.22
CA GLU A 71 4.21 43.50 -20.09
C GLU A 71 4.79 44.86 -19.70
N LEU A 72 5.22 44.98 -18.45
CA LEU A 72 5.75 46.22 -17.89
C LEU A 72 7.26 46.33 -18.07
N HIS A 73 7.73 47.54 -18.37
CA HIS A 73 9.13 47.91 -18.23
C HIS A 73 9.37 48.38 -16.79
N ILE A 74 10.12 47.63 -15.98
CA ILE A 74 10.38 47.98 -14.58
C ILE A 74 11.87 48.24 -14.40
N GLN A 75 12.22 49.30 -13.67
CA GLN A 75 13.61 49.61 -13.33
C GLN A 75 13.89 49.22 -11.87
N ASN A 76 14.94 48.43 -11.63
CA ASN A 76 15.30 48.02 -10.26
C ASN A 76 16.03 49.16 -9.50
N ARG A 77 16.85 49.94 -10.22
CA ARG A 77 17.62 51.10 -9.71
C ARG A 77 17.86 52.09 -10.84
N ALA A 78 17.99 53.38 -10.50
CA ALA A 78 18.13 54.47 -11.48
C ALA A 78 19.26 54.30 -12.52
N GLU A 79 20.32 53.55 -12.19
CA GLU A 79 21.48 53.29 -13.07
C GLU A 79 21.40 51.94 -13.81
N ALA A 80 20.42 51.09 -13.50
CA ALA A 80 20.25 49.77 -14.09
C ALA A 80 19.29 49.82 -15.29
N LYS A 81 19.51 48.93 -16.27
CA LYS A 81 18.57 48.77 -17.39
C LYS A 81 17.23 48.24 -16.88
N SER A 82 16.13 48.72 -17.47
CA SER A 82 14.80 48.17 -17.19
C SER A 82 14.69 46.71 -17.66
N TYR A 83 13.93 45.92 -16.92
CA TYR A 83 13.58 44.55 -17.24
C TYR A 83 12.07 44.43 -17.51
N HIS A 84 11.69 43.36 -18.19
CA HIS A 84 10.29 43.06 -18.48
C HIS A 84 9.66 42.23 -17.37
N CYS A 85 8.48 42.65 -16.93
CA CYS A 85 7.69 41.98 -15.91
C CYS A 85 6.23 41.92 -16.33
N HIS A 86 5.65 40.74 -16.34
CA HIS A 86 4.23 40.59 -16.60
C HIS A 86 3.46 40.87 -15.33
N ILE A 87 2.48 41.77 -15.41
CA ILE A 87 1.45 41.94 -14.38
C ILE A 87 0.16 41.34 -14.91
N TYR A 88 -0.53 40.57 -14.08
CA TYR A 88 -1.85 40.03 -14.38
C TYR A 88 -2.83 40.41 -13.29
N PHE A 89 -4.04 40.83 -13.66
CA PHE A 89 -5.04 41.39 -12.76
C PHE A 89 -6.22 40.43 -12.57
N ASN A 90 -6.65 40.29 -11.31
CA ASN A 90 -7.89 39.64 -10.93
C ASN A 90 -9.05 40.64 -11.09
N ALA A 91 -9.43 40.90 -12.33
CA ALA A 91 -10.44 41.89 -12.66
C ALA A 91 -11.33 41.39 -13.80
N PRO A 92 -12.64 41.74 -13.80
CA PRO A 92 -13.52 41.37 -14.90
C PRO A 92 -13.13 42.14 -16.17
N ILE A 93 -13.35 41.52 -17.32
CA ILE A 93 -13.11 42.13 -18.63
C ILE A 93 -14.30 43.02 -18.95
N GLU A 94 -14.24 44.25 -18.45
CA GLU A 94 -15.28 45.26 -18.63
C GLU A 94 -14.66 46.56 -19.13
N ASP A 95 -15.44 47.29 -19.92
CA ASP A 95 -15.05 48.53 -20.57
C ASP A 95 -14.45 49.55 -19.57
N ALA A 96 -15.17 49.81 -18.48
CA ALA A 96 -14.78 50.76 -17.43
C ALA A 96 -13.55 50.31 -16.61
N VAL A 97 -13.39 48.99 -16.43
CA VAL A 97 -12.27 48.42 -15.66
C VAL A 97 -10.98 48.54 -16.47
N ILE A 98 -11.01 48.20 -17.75
CA ILE A 98 -9.85 48.33 -18.64
C ILE A 98 -9.45 49.80 -18.79
N ASP A 99 -10.43 50.73 -18.88
CA ASP A 99 -10.13 52.16 -18.93
C ASP A 99 -9.42 52.62 -17.65
N SER A 100 -9.90 52.21 -16.48
CA SER A 100 -9.28 52.54 -15.20
C SER A 100 -7.84 52.02 -15.09
N LEU A 101 -7.58 50.80 -15.57
CA LEU A 101 -6.22 50.24 -15.62
C LEU A 101 -5.33 50.99 -16.61
N ASN A 102 -5.85 51.34 -17.79
CA ASN A 102 -5.11 52.10 -18.80
C ASN A 102 -4.80 53.53 -18.35
N GLU A 103 -5.70 54.19 -17.62
CA GLU A 103 -5.43 55.52 -17.03
C GLU A 103 -4.19 55.49 -16.13
N ILE A 104 -4.09 54.47 -15.26
CA ILE A 104 -2.91 54.27 -14.40
C ILE A 104 -1.66 53.97 -15.25
N LEU A 105 -1.79 53.11 -16.26
CA LEU A 105 -0.67 52.77 -17.16
C LEU A 105 -0.21 53.97 -18.00
N ASP A 106 -1.11 54.87 -18.38
CA ASP A 106 -0.81 56.11 -19.12
C ASP A 106 -0.07 57.12 -18.24
N GLU A 107 -0.42 57.21 -16.95
CA GLU A 107 0.32 58.01 -15.98
C GLU A 107 1.73 57.45 -15.73
N LEU A 108 1.83 56.13 -15.57
CA LEU A 108 3.11 55.45 -15.32
C LEU A 108 4.03 55.44 -16.54
N TYR A 109 3.45 55.28 -17.73
CA TYR A 109 4.14 55.13 -19.00
C TYR A 109 3.51 56.01 -20.09
N PRO A 110 3.86 57.31 -20.14
CA PRO A 110 3.44 58.18 -21.24
C PRO A 110 3.97 57.72 -22.62
N ASN A 111 5.15 57.09 -22.63
CA ASN A 111 5.66 56.34 -23.77
C ASN A 111 5.55 54.84 -23.44
N LYS A 112 4.83 54.09 -24.27
CA LYS A 112 4.58 52.66 -24.08
C LYS A 112 5.78 51.78 -24.41
N LEU A 113 6.75 52.31 -25.16
CA LEU A 113 8.02 51.66 -25.48
C LEU A 113 9.20 52.56 -25.07
N PRO A 114 9.44 52.73 -23.77
CA PRO A 114 10.55 53.55 -23.27
C PRO A 114 11.91 52.91 -23.61
N ASP A 115 12.96 53.74 -23.74
CA ASP A 115 14.33 53.22 -23.84
C ASP A 115 14.67 52.46 -22.55
N ARG A 116 15.42 51.37 -22.64
CA ARG A 116 15.76 50.56 -21.46
C ARG A 116 16.62 51.28 -20.43
N ASN A 117 17.23 52.41 -20.78
CA ASN A 117 17.98 53.26 -19.87
C ASN A 117 17.19 54.53 -19.47
N ASP A 118 15.89 54.63 -19.78
CA ASP A 118 15.07 55.77 -19.40
C ASP A 118 14.95 55.86 -17.88
N PRO A 119 15.51 56.91 -17.23
CA PRO A 119 15.50 57.06 -15.79
C PRO A 119 14.11 57.35 -15.21
N ASN A 120 13.11 57.62 -16.06
CA ASN A 120 11.72 57.83 -15.63
C ASN A 120 10.91 56.52 -15.56
N THR A 121 11.51 55.39 -15.98
CA THR A 121 10.87 54.08 -15.87
C THR A 121 10.54 53.78 -14.40
N PRO A 122 9.29 53.45 -14.05
CA PRO A 122 8.90 53.21 -12.67
C PRO A 122 9.62 52.00 -12.07
N ASP A 123 9.89 52.07 -10.77
CA ASP A 123 10.33 50.92 -9.99
C ASP A 123 9.15 50.07 -9.52
N ILE A 124 9.45 48.87 -9.00
CA ILE A 124 8.42 47.94 -8.55
C ILE A 124 7.53 48.52 -7.44
N GLN A 125 8.06 49.39 -6.58
CA GLN A 125 7.28 50.00 -5.50
C GLN A 125 6.25 50.97 -6.05
N LYS A 126 6.63 51.78 -7.04
CA LYS A 126 5.73 52.69 -7.73
C LYS A 126 4.64 51.92 -8.47
N ILE A 127 4.97 50.80 -9.12
CA ILE A 127 3.97 49.90 -9.75
C ILE A 127 2.98 49.40 -8.70
N ILE A 128 3.46 48.76 -7.62
CA ILE A 128 2.59 48.18 -6.57
C ILE A 128 1.67 49.24 -5.96
N ASN A 129 2.21 50.42 -5.63
CA ASN A 129 1.42 51.49 -5.04
C ASN A 129 0.37 52.06 -5.99
N SER A 130 0.61 52.03 -7.30
CA SER A 130 -0.33 52.57 -8.29
C SER A 130 -1.48 51.61 -8.57
N PHE A 131 -1.28 50.31 -8.36
CA PHE A 131 -2.30 49.27 -8.56
C PHE A 131 -2.82 48.68 -7.23
N ASP A 132 -2.63 49.35 -6.10
CA ASP A 132 -2.95 48.83 -4.75
C ASP A 132 -4.45 48.48 -4.53
N THR A 133 -5.32 49.06 -5.35
CA THR A 133 -6.77 48.78 -5.38
C THR A 133 -7.14 47.49 -6.12
N PHE A 134 -6.21 46.90 -6.88
CA PHE A 134 -6.41 45.67 -7.64
C PHE A 134 -5.66 44.51 -6.99
N ASP A 135 -6.21 43.31 -7.09
CA ASP A 135 -5.49 42.06 -6.79
C ASP A 135 -4.76 41.62 -8.07
N PHE A 136 -3.44 41.43 -7.99
CA PHE A 136 -2.59 41.15 -9.14
C PHE A 136 -1.45 40.20 -8.77
N ILE A 137 -0.86 39.56 -9.79
CA ILE A 137 0.37 38.77 -9.67
C ILE A 137 1.46 39.31 -10.60
N LEU A 138 2.72 39.17 -10.20
CA LEU A 138 3.88 39.65 -10.96
C LEU A 138 4.81 38.51 -11.37
N LEU A 139 5.12 38.44 -12.67
CA LEU A 139 5.95 37.41 -13.28
C LEU A 139 7.07 38.03 -14.14
N PRO A 140 8.24 38.32 -13.56
CA PRO A 140 9.41 38.77 -14.31
C PRO A 140 9.83 37.78 -15.41
N HIS A 141 10.34 38.32 -16.51
CA HIS A 141 10.86 37.52 -17.61
C HIS A 141 12.26 36.97 -17.28
N GLY A 142 12.38 35.63 -17.24
CA GLY A 142 13.57 34.87 -16.87
C GLY A 142 14.24 34.22 -18.09
N SER A 143 15.05 34.99 -18.84
CA SER A 143 15.76 34.52 -20.04
C SER A 143 17.23 34.98 -20.06
N GLN A 144 18.04 34.40 -20.95
CA GLN A 144 19.42 34.85 -21.27
C GLN A 144 19.46 35.89 -22.43
N LYS A 145 18.34 36.51 -22.76
CA LYS A 145 18.25 37.55 -23.80
C LYS A 145 17.92 38.93 -23.21
N HIS A 146 18.08 39.98 -24.03
CA HIS A 146 17.79 41.36 -23.66
C HIS A 146 16.39 41.49 -23.01
N GLY A 147 16.28 42.18 -21.88
CA GLY A 147 15.01 42.42 -21.19
C GLY A 147 14.81 41.55 -19.94
N ALA A 148 15.59 40.47 -19.81
CA ALA A 148 15.44 39.57 -18.67
C ALA A 148 15.93 40.18 -17.36
N PHE A 149 15.22 39.84 -16.29
CA PHE A 149 15.46 40.31 -14.94
C PHE A 149 16.89 40.00 -14.43
N ASN A 150 17.48 38.88 -14.85
CA ASN A 150 18.85 38.49 -14.50
C ASN A 150 19.92 39.54 -14.92
N TYR A 151 19.67 40.30 -15.99
CA TYR A 151 20.59 41.36 -16.45
C TYR A 151 20.42 42.70 -15.71
N SER A 152 19.43 42.80 -14.82
CA SER A 152 19.25 43.96 -13.94
C SER A 152 20.11 43.87 -12.66
N ILE A 153 20.92 42.81 -12.55
CA ILE A 153 21.75 42.47 -11.38
C ILE A 153 23.23 42.49 -11.83
N ASN A 154 24.10 43.19 -11.10
CA ASN A 154 25.53 43.30 -11.42
C ASN A 154 26.32 42.04 -11.01
N ASP A 155 27.39 41.72 -11.76
CA ASP A 155 28.36 40.67 -11.38
C ASP A 155 29.03 41.00 -10.04
N GLY A 156 28.85 40.12 -9.05
CA GLY A 156 29.43 40.26 -7.70
C GLY A 156 28.54 40.94 -6.65
N GLU A 157 27.31 41.34 -6.98
CA GLU A 157 26.36 41.81 -5.98
C GLU A 157 25.80 40.67 -5.12
N ASN A 158 25.82 40.86 -3.80
CA ASN A 158 25.29 39.89 -2.86
C ASN A 158 23.76 39.99 -2.83
N LEU A 159 23.12 39.22 -3.70
CA LEU A 159 21.66 39.03 -3.81
C LEU A 159 21.00 38.53 -2.51
N ASP A 160 21.80 38.11 -1.54
CA ASP A 160 21.38 37.67 -0.21
C ASP A 160 20.97 38.78 0.76
N ASN A 161 20.98 40.04 0.33
CA ASN A 161 20.49 41.13 1.18
C ASN A 161 18.97 41.01 1.39
N ALA A 162 18.51 41.31 2.61
CA ALA A 162 17.12 41.12 3.06
C ALA A 162 16.08 41.82 2.17
N ILE A 163 16.44 42.95 1.56
CA ILE A 163 15.56 43.71 0.66
C ILE A 163 15.26 42.93 -0.62
N ASN A 164 16.29 42.39 -1.28
CA ASN A 164 16.13 41.61 -2.51
C ASN A 164 15.30 40.35 -2.21
N ARG A 165 15.66 39.61 -1.15
CA ARG A 165 14.89 38.43 -0.69
C ARG A 165 13.42 38.78 -0.39
N SER A 166 13.16 39.95 0.20
CA SER A 166 11.79 40.41 0.46
C SER A 166 11.02 40.72 -0.83
N ILE A 167 11.68 41.22 -1.87
CA ILE A 167 11.07 41.45 -3.18
C ILE A 167 10.76 40.10 -3.85
N TYR A 168 11.73 39.18 -3.92
CA TYR A 168 11.49 37.85 -4.51
C TYR A 168 10.40 37.06 -3.80
N TYR A 169 10.39 37.08 -2.46
CA TYR A 169 9.50 36.23 -1.68
C TYR A 169 8.08 36.80 -1.56
N ASN A 170 7.92 38.12 -1.49
CA ASN A 170 6.62 38.73 -1.24
C ASN A 170 6.00 39.41 -2.46
N GLN A 171 6.77 39.71 -3.51
CA GLN A 171 6.30 40.51 -4.65
C GLN A 171 6.23 39.74 -5.97
N PHE A 172 6.97 38.65 -6.13
CA PHE A 172 6.90 37.82 -7.34
C PHE A 172 6.19 36.52 -7.04
N ASP A 173 5.24 36.17 -7.90
CA ASP A 173 4.45 34.94 -7.78
C ASP A 173 4.99 33.83 -8.70
N GLY A 174 5.72 34.20 -9.75
CA GLY A 174 6.19 33.28 -10.78
C GLY A 174 7.26 33.91 -11.65
N PHE A 175 7.69 33.17 -12.68
CA PHE A 175 8.54 33.70 -13.75
C PHE A 175 7.98 33.28 -15.11
N THR A 176 8.26 34.09 -16.13
CA THR A 176 7.95 33.73 -17.53
C THR A 176 9.23 33.42 -18.30
N SER A 177 9.15 32.48 -19.25
CA SER A 177 10.22 32.22 -20.23
C SER A 177 9.59 31.83 -21.57
N ARG A 178 10.35 31.90 -22.66
CA ARG A 178 9.91 31.37 -23.95
C ARG A 178 10.10 29.86 -24.08
N SER A 179 11.17 29.33 -23.48
CA SER A 179 11.57 27.93 -23.60
C SER A 179 11.96 27.35 -22.25
N THR A 180 12.07 26.02 -22.18
CA THR A 180 12.63 25.32 -21.03
C THR A 180 14.17 25.29 -21.05
N LYS A 181 14.83 25.87 -22.07
CA LYS A 181 16.29 25.96 -22.09
C LYS A 181 16.76 26.98 -21.05
N GLY A 182 17.63 26.53 -20.13
CA GLY A 182 18.07 27.34 -18.99
C GLY A 182 17.17 27.22 -17.75
N LEU A 183 16.07 26.45 -17.82
CA LEU A 183 15.20 26.13 -16.69
C LEU A 183 15.99 25.55 -15.51
N GLU A 184 16.94 24.65 -15.79
CA GLU A 184 17.83 24.05 -14.79
C GLU A 184 18.68 25.11 -14.06
N ALA A 185 19.20 26.11 -14.78
CA ALA A 185 20.01 27.18 -14.18
C ALA A 185 19.15 28.13 -13.33
N THR A 186 17.91 28.38 -13.76
CA THR A 186 16.91 29.15 -13.01
C THR A 186 16.44 28.39 -11.77
N HIS A 187 16.21 27.08 -11.85
CA HIS A 187 15.92 26.22 -10.69
C HIS A 187 17.08 26.18 -9.71
N GLN A 188 18.31 25.96 -10.17
CA GLN A 188 19.52 26.03 -9.32
C GLN A 188 19.70 27.41 -8.68
N TYR A 189 19.30 28.48 -9.37
CA TYR A 189 19.27 29.83 -8.81
C TYR A 189 18.21 29.96 -7.70
N PHE A 190 17.00 29.46 -7.90
CA PHE A 190 15.94 29.47 -6.88
C PHE A 190 16.26 28.56 -5.69
N GLU A 191 16.91 27.42 -5.91
CA GLU A 191 17.40 26.54 -4.84
C GLU A 191 18.45 27.27 -3.99
N ARG A 192 19.41 27.98 -4.60
CA ARG A 192 20.38 28.81 -3.86
C ARG A 192 19.72 29.92 -3.04
N LEU A 193 18.60 30.46 -3.52
CA LEU A 193 17.83 31.47 -2.81
C LEU A 193 16.85 30.89 -1.76
N GLY A 194 16.66 29.56 -1.74
CA GLY A 194 15.69 28.89 -0.88
C GLY A 194 14.22 29.16 -1.25
N ILE A 195 13.94 29.47 -2.52
CA ILE A 195 12.60 29.83 -3.01
C ILE A 195 12.04 28.87 -4.06
N SER A 196 12.78 27.83 -4.43
CA SER A 196 12.40 26.86 -5.48
C SER A 196 11.11 26.11 -5.18
N GLU A 197 10.73 25.98 -3.91
CA GLU A 197 9.46 25.35 -3.51
C GLU A 197 8.23 26.25 -3.69
N PHE A 198 8.42 27.57 -3.84
CA PHE A 198 7.33 28.56 -3.76
C PHE A 198 7.04 29.28 -5.08
N ILE A 199 7.95 29.22 -6.05
CA ILE A 199 7.85 29.98 -7.30
C ILE A 199 8.14 29.08 -8.48
N ASN A 200 7.22 29.05 -9.44
CA ASN A 200 7.33 28.26 -10.66
C ASN A 200 7.46 29.12 -11.92
N LEU A 201 7.89 28.46 -13.00
CA LEU A 201 8.05 29.06 -14.32
C LEU A 201 6.88 28.68 -15.23
N VAL A 202 6.38 29.64 -15.99
CA VAL A 202 5.42 29.44 -17.08
C VAL A 202 6.08 29.79 -18.41
N THR A 203 5.91 28.93 -19.42
CA THR A 203 6.35 29.22 -20.77
C THR A 203 5.30 30.01 -21.56
N CYS A 204 5.73 30.99 -22.34
CA CYS A 204 4.85 31.83 -23.14
C CYS A 204 5.38 32.03 -24.56
N SER A 205 4.49 32.30 -25.51
CA SER A 205 4.83 32.32 -26.94
C SER A 205 5.43 33.64 -27.41
N ASP A 206 5.21 34.75 -26.71
CA ASP A 206 5.64 36.10 -27.11
C ASP A 206 5.35 36.33 -28.62
N ASN A 207 4.13 35.99 -29.00
CA ASN A 207 3.64 36.06 -30.38
C ASN A 207 3.02 37.43 -30.67
N TYR A 208 3.32 38.00 -31.84
CA TYR A 208 2.77 39.29 -32.30
C TYR A 208 1.71 39.13 -33.41
N SER A 209 1.65 37.97 -34.06
CA SER A 209 0.83 37.76 -35.25
C SER A 209 0.14 36.40 -35.21
N PRO A 210 -1.21 36.38 -35.20
CA PRO A 210 -2.01 35.15 -35.14
C PRO A 210 -1.65 34.12 -36.21
N SER A 211 -1.39 34.56 -37.44
CA SER A 211 -1.16 33.67 -38.60
C SER A 211 0.10 32.81 -38.52
N ILE A 212 1.04 33.18 -37.65
CA ILE A 212 2.31 32.46 -37.44
C ILE A 212 2.45 31.90 -36.02
N TYR A 213 1.36 31.91 -35.23
CA TYR A 213 1.36 31.34 -33.88
C TYR A 213 1.88 29.89 -33.88
N PRO A 214 2.78 29.50 -32.95
CA PRO A 214 3.26 30.22 -31.77
C PRO A 214 4.63 30.92 -31.94
N ARG A 215 5.03 31.29 -33.17
CA ARG A 215 6.35 31.92 -33.42
C ARG A 215 6.42 33.34 -32.90
N SER A 216 7.63 33.75 -32.48
CA SER A 216 7.93 35.14 -32.12
C SER A 216 7.99 36.05 -33.34
N HIS A 217 8.02 37.35 -33.05
CA HIS A 217 8.37 38.38 -34.02
C HIS A 217 9.83 38.28 -34.53
N SER A 218 10.79 37.81 -33.71
CA SER A 218 12.22 37.81 -34.08
C SER A 218 12.65 36.65 -35.00
N GLY A 219 11.87 35.57 -35.07
CA GLY A 219 12.08 34.43 -35.97
C GLY A 219 13.31 33.55 -35.67
N ASN A 220 14.20 33.96 -34.76
CA ASN A 220 15.45 33.27 -34.37
C ASN A 220 15.42 32.78 -32.91
N ASP A 221 14.23 32.60 -32.35
CA ASP A 221 14.06 32.21 -30.95
C ASP A 221 14.03 30.70 -30.74
N ASP A 222 14.22 30.30 -29.48
CA ASP A 222 14.05 28.90 -29.08
C ASP A 222 12.63 28.40 -29.37
N ASP A 223 12.54 27.09 -29.59
CA ASP A 223 11.26 26.40 -29.80
C ASP A 223 10.34 26.60 -28.60
N PHE A 224 9.08 26.94 -28.87
CA PHE A 224 8.08 27.20 -27.84
C PHE A 224 7.48 25.88 -27.37
N ILE A 225 7.72 25.56 -26.10
CA ILE A 225 7.11 24.41 -25.42
C ILE A 225 5.99 24.98 -24.55
N PRO A 226 4.71 24.68 -24.81
CA PRO A 226 3.62 25.24 -24.04
C PRO A 226 3.55 24.64 -22.64
N THR A 227 3.04 25.43 -21.69
CA THR A 227 2.75 24.97 -20.33
C THR A 227 1.31 24.51 -20.25
N TRP A 228 1.10 23.39 -19.56
CA TRP A 228 -0.21 22.84 -19.20
C TRP A 228 -0.41 22.98 -17.69
N MET A 229 -1.52 23.59 -17.31
CA MET A 229 -1.91 23.87 -15.94
C MET A 229 -3.00 22.89 -15.46
N PHE A 230 -2.80 22.27 -14.30
CA PHE A 230 -3.77 21.40 -13.64
C PHE A 230 -4.51 22.18 -12.54
N ALA A 231 -5.29 23.18 -12.98
CA ALA A 231 -6.15 24.00 -12.14
C ALA A 231 -7.28 24.59 -13.00
N GLN A 232 -8.29 25.19 -12.38
CA GLN A 232 -9.29 25.97 -13.10
C GLN A 232 -8.64 27.12 -13.88
N PRO A 233 -9.10 27.44 -15.10
CA PRO A 233 -8.54 28.50 -15.95
C PRO A 233 -8.94 29.90 -15.45
N THR A 234 -8.51 30.24 -14.24
CA THR A 234 -8.86 31.45 -13.49
C THR A 234 -7.62 32.07 -12.87
N PHE A 235 -7.73 33.32 -12.41
CA PHE A 235 -6.65 34.00 -11.68
C PHE A 235 -6.16 33.19 -10.46
N ASP A 236 -7.08 32.71 -9.62
CA ASP A 236 -6.74 31.92 -8.43
C ASP A 236 -6.13 30.56 -8.80
N GLY A 237 -6.58 29.94 -9.89
CA GLY A 237 -5.99 28.69 -10.40
C GLY A 237 -4.55 28.85 -10.89
N LEU A 238 -4.26 29.96 -11.60
CA LEU A 238 -2.91 30.34 -12.00
C LEU A 238 -2.04 30.60 -10.77
N ARG A 239 -2.51 31.45 -9.84
CA ARG A 239 -1.80 31.79 -8.61
C ARG A 239 -1.43 30.55 -7.81
N LEU A 240 -2.38 29.61 -7.64
CA LEU A 240 -2.13 28.36 -6.92
C LEU A 240 -1.09 27.49 -7.66
N SER A 241 -1.18 27.40 -8.97
CA SER A 241 -0.26 26.60 -9.80
C SER A 241 1.16 27.17 -9.82
N LEU A 242 1.29 28.50 -9.72
CA LEU A 242 2.59 29.16 -9.56
C LEU A 242 3.25 28.85 -8.21
N SER A 243 2.46 28.56 -7.17
CA SER A 243 2.97 28.13 -5.86
C SER A 243 3.19 26.62 -5.73
N GLU A 244 2.68 25.78 -6.63
CA GLU A 244 2.75 24.32 -6.55
C GLU A 244 3.22 23.69 -7.87
N SER A 245 4.49 23.30 -7.95
CA SER A 245 5.15 22.82 -9.18
C SER A 245 4.45 21.64 -9.83
N THR A 246 3.82 20.77 -9.04
CA THR A 246 3.10 19.58 -9.52
C THR A 246 1.86 19.89 -10.38
N ARG A 247 1.43 21.17 -10.42
CA ARG A 247 0.32 21.64 -11.24
C ARG A 247 0.73 22.17 -12.61
N LEU A 248 2.03 22.37 -12.88
CA LEU A 248 2.52 22.87 -14.17
C LEU A 248 3.34 21.81 -14.89
N VAL A 249 3.06 21.59 -16.18
CA VAL A 249 3.80 20.64 -17.03
C VAL A 249 4.10 21.30 -18.38
N ALA A 250 5.37 21.47 -18.70
CA ALA A 250 5.80 21.94 -20.02
C ALA A 250 5.88 20.76 -21.00
N SER A 251 5.04 20.73 -22.03
CA SER A 251 4.96 19.64 -23.01
C SER A 251 4.24 20.07 -24.29
N HIS A 252 4.71 19.64 -25.47
CA HIS A 252 3.98 19.83 -26.73
C HIS A 252 2.69 19.02 -26.78
N GLU A 253 2.72 17.81 -26.23
CA GLU A 253 1.55 16.93 -26.17
C GLU A 253 0.73 17.21 -24.90
N LYS A 254 -0.59 17.07 -25.01
CA LYS A 254 -1.51 17.16 -23.88
C LYS A 254 -1.14 16.09 -22.85
N PRO A 255 -0.82 16.48 -21.60
CA PRO A 255 -0.50 15.52 -20.57
C PRO A 255 -1.74 14.71 -20.20
N ILE A 256 -1.60 13.38 -20.13
CA ILE A 256 -2.67 12.46 -19.75
C ILE A 256 -2.41 12.01 -18.31
N ARG A 257 -3.31 12.36 -17.40
CA ARG A 257 -3.41 11.75 -16.08
C ARG A 257 -4.73 10.96 -16.07
N ARG A 258 -4.65 9.63 -15.95
CA ARG A 258 -5.81 8.76 -15.83
C ARG A 258 -5.52 7.73 -14.74
N SER A 259 -6.32 7.77 -13.70
CA SER A 259 -6.49 6.73 -12.70
C SER A 259 -7.98 6.45 -12.59
N ASP A 260 -8.35 5.18 -12.39
CA ASP A 260 -9.72 4.84 -12.06
C ASP A 260 -10.06 5.41 -10.67
N TYR A 261 -11.28 5.94 -10.51
CA TYR A 261 -11.67 6.65 -9.30
C TYR A 261 -13.18 6.56 -9.06
N ILE A 262 -13.58 6.74 -7.81
CA ILE A 262 -14.98 6.95 -7.42
C ILE A 262 -15.34 8.38 -7.83
N GLY A 263 -16.38 8.55 -8.65
CA GLY A 263 -16.72 9.81 -9.32
C GLY A 263 -17.68 10.68 -8.50
N HIS A 264 -18.99 10.46 -8.68
CA HIS A 264 -20.04 11.26 -8.05
C HIS A 264 -20.68 10.56 -6.84
N VAL A 265 -21.03 11.33 -5.81
CA VAL A 265 -21.78 10.86 -4.64
C VAL A 265 -22.95 11.81 -4.36
N GLU A 266 -24.16 11.25 -4.30
CA GLU A 266 -25.41 12.00 -4.10
C GLU A 266 -26.29 11.34 -3.03
N LEU A 267 -26.88 12.17 -2.16
CA LEU A 267 -27.93 11.78 -1.23
C LEU A 267 -28.71 13.01 -0.79
N GLN A 268 -30.03 13.04 -0.98
CA GLN A 268 -30.84 14.19 -0.57
C GLN A 268 -32.09 13.76 0.19
N ASN A 269 -32.27 14.32 1.39
CA ASN A 269 -33.49 14.24 2.19
C ASN A 269 -33.60 15.42 3.16
N GLU A 270 -34.52 15.35 4.13
CA GLU A 270 -34.78 16.43 5.09
C GLU A 270 -33.60 16.69 6.05
N HIS A 271 -32.74 15.69 6.29
CA HIS A 271 -31.65 15.75 7.27
C HIS A 271 -30.25 15.82 6.65
N ILE A 272 -30.10 15.47 5.37
CA ILE A 272 -28.82 15.50 4.67
C ILE A 272 -28.97 15.87 3.20
N ASP A 273 -27.96 16.57 2.67
CA ASP A 273 -27.84 16.94 1.26
C ASP A 273 -26.37 16.83 0.84
N VAL A 274 -26.05 15.71 0.21
CA VAL A 274 -24.74 15.38 -0.34
C VAL A 274 -24.82 15.54 -1.84
N ASN A 275 -23.92 16.36 -2.40
CA ASN A 275 -23.66 16.45 -3.82
C ASN A 275 -22.17 16.70 -3.98
N VAL A 276 -21.41 15.63 -4.25
CA VAL A 276 -19.95 15.63 -4.20
C VAL A 276 -19.40 15.00 -5.48
N ASN A 277 -18.61 15.78 -6.21
CA ASN A 277 -17.76 15.29 -7.28
C ASN A 277 -16.37 15.03 -6.71
N LEU A 278 -16.03 13.76 -6.54
CA LEU A 278 -14.67 13.34 -6.24
C LEU A 278 -13.85 13.29 -7.53
N THR A 279 -12.55 13.44 -7.40
CA THR A 279 -11.61 13.39 -8.51
C THR A 279 -10.53 12.34 -8.30
N GLU A 280 -9.79 12.04 -9.35
CA GLU A 280 -8.49 11.38 -9.25
C GLU A 280 -7.55 12.09 -8.26
N GLY A 281 -6.63 11.33 -7.68
CA GLY A 281 -5.67 11.83 -6.71
C GLY A 281 -6.26 12.07 -5.33
N LEU A 282 -5.92 13.19 -4.70
CA LEU A 282 -6.26 13.50 -3.31
C LEU A 282 -7.57 14.30 -3.19
N ASN A 283 -8.51 13.72 -2.44
CA ASN A 283 -9.77 14.33 -2.04
C ASN A 283 -9.75 14.50 -0.52
N VAL A 284 -9.87 15.72 -0.01
CA VAL A 284 -9.80 15.98 1.43
C VAL A 284 -11.16 16.42 1.96
N VAL A 285 -11.69 15.68 2.92
CA VAL A 285 -12.95 15.97 3.60
C VAL A 285 -12.68 16.83 4.83
N ILE A 286 -13.20 18.05 4.84
CA ILE A 286 -13.02 19.05 5.90
C ILE A 286 -14.36 19.51 6.48
N GLY A 287 -14.31 20.13 7.65
CA GLY A 287 -15.47 20.73 8.31
C GLY A 287 -15.38 20.69 9.84
N GLY A 288 -16.28 21.41 10.49
CA GLY A 288 -16.31 21.53 11.95
C GLY A 288 -16.63 20.22 12.68
N SER A 289 -16.61 20.27 14.02
CA SER A 289 -17.05 19.11 14.83
C SER A 289 -18.51 18.75 14.51
N SER A 290 -18.80 17.45 14.38
CA SER A 290 -20.14 16.93 14.04
C SER A 290 -20.74 17.47 12.72
N SER A 291 -19.91 17.85 11.76
CA SER A 291 -20.37 18.33 10.45
C SER A 291 -20.71 17.24 9.43
N GLY A 292 -20.45 15.96 9.74
CA GLY A 292 -20.73 14.84 8.83
C GLY A 292 -19.52 14.22 8.12
N LYS A 293 -18.29 14.60 8.48
CA LYS A 293 -17.05 14.07 7.85
C LYS A 293 -16.95 12.54 7.87
N THR A 294 -16.94 11.93 9.07
CA THR A 294 -16.91 10.47 9.24
C THR A 294 -18.15 9.81 8.66
N LEU A 295 -19.32 10.47 8.77
CA LEU A 295 -20.55 9.98 8.14
C LEU A 295 -20.37 9.81 6.64
N PHE A 296 -19.81 10.81 5.96
CA PHE A 296 -19.63 10.78 4.51
C PHE A 296 -18.73 9.61 4.07
N VAL A 297 -17.55 9.48 4.67
CA VAL A 297 -16.60 8.42 4.27
C VAL A 297 -17.03 7.01 4.69
N ASP A 298 -17.64 6.85 5.87
CA ASP A 298 -18.21 5.57 6.32
C ASP A 298 -19.37 5.14 5.41
N SER A 299 -20.28 6.07 5.09
CA SER A 299 -21.42 5.79 4.22
C SER A 299 -20.98 5.45 2.80
N LEU A 300 -19.99 6.16 2.27
CA LEU A 300 -19.40 5.89 0.96
C LEU A 300 -18.81 4.47 0.90
N TYR A 301 -17.98 4.12 1.88
CA TYR A 301 -17.36 2.80 1.97
C TYR A 301 -18.42 1.68 2.04
N ARG A 302 -19.40 1.83 2.94
CA ARG A 302 -20.49 0.86 3.16
C ARG A 302 -21.40 0.70 1.95
N ASN A 303 -21.70 1.80 1.26
CA ASN A 303 -22.50 1.77 0.04
C ASN A 303 -21.80 0.97 -1.06
N ILE A 304 -20.49 1.17 -1.27
CA ILE A 304 -19.73 0.40 -2.27
C ILE A 304 -19.69 -1.10 -1.91
N HIS A 305 -19.59 -1.44 -0.62
CA HIS A 305 -19.59 -2.84 -0.15
C HIS A 305 -20.98 -3.45 -0.05
N GLN A 306 -22.05 -2.66 -0.19
CA GLN A 306 -23.43 -3.06 0.05
C GLN A 306 -23.63 -3.68 1.45
N ASP A 307 -22.90 -3.15 2.45
CA ASP A 307 -22.95 -3.61 3.85
C ASP A 307 -23.09 -2.43 4.82
N PHE A 308 -24.28 -2.32 5.42
CA PHE A 308 -24.62 -1.30 6.40
C PHE A 308 -24.72 -1.84 7.83
N GLU A 309 -24.26 -3.08 8.09
CA GLU A 309 -24.36 -3.69 9.42
C GLU A 309 -23.63 -2.82 10.47
N GLY A 310 -24.36 -2.43 11.52
CA GLY A 310 -23.85 -1.57 12.59
C GLY A 310 -23.71 -0.08 12.24
N SER A 311 -24.17 0.37 11.07
CA SER A 311 -24.16 1.81 10.75
C SER A 311 -25.19 2.57 11.59
N LYS A 312 -24.73 3.60 12.30
CA LYS A 312 -25.56 4.50 13.12
C LYS A 312 -26.23 5.62 12.32
N TYR A 313 -26.02 5.68 11.01
CA TYR A 313 -26.46 6.79 10.17
C TYR A 313 -27.74 6.49 9.36
N ILE A 314 -28.18 5.24 9.32
CA ILE A 314 -29.38 4.77 8.60
C ILE A 314 -30.62 5.51 9.10
N GLU A 315 -30.96 5.36 10.38
CA GLU A 315 -32.25 5.82 10.94
C GLU A 315 -32.50 7.32 10.73
N ARG A 316 -31.46 8.15 10.86
CA ARG A 316 -31.59 9.61 10.77
C ARG A 316 -31.30 10.16 9.39
N TYR A 317 -30.34 9.60 8.66
CA TYR A 317 -29.84 10.21 7.41
C TYR A 317 -30.13 9.37 6.17
N GLY A 318 -30.63 8.14 6.30
CA GLY A 318 -31.02 7.30 5.17
C GLY A 318 -29.86 6.97 4.21
N VAL A 319 -28.67 6.78 4.76
CA VAL A 319 -27.40 6.64 4.01
C VAL A 319 -27.36 5.41 3.08
N GLU A 320 -28.23 4.43 3.31
CA GLU A 320 -28.44 3.28 2.43
C GLU A 320 -28.97 3.65 1.04
N ASN A 321 -29.60 4.81 0.91
CA ASN A 321 -30.13 5.32 -0.35
C ASN A 321 -29.12 6.22 -1.11
N MET A 322 -27.87 6.29 -0.63
CA MET A 322 -26.81 7.07 -1.28
C MET A 322 -26.52 6.50 -2.68
N ILE A 323 -26.42 7.39 -3.67
CA ILE A 323 -26.04 7.04 -5.04
C ILE A 323 -24.55 7.31 -5.18
N VAL A 324 -23.79 6.27 -5.54
CA VAL A 324 -22.35 6.35 -5.76
C VAL A 324 -22.03 5.93 -7.18
N GLU A 325 -21.47 6.84 -7.97
CA GLU A 325 -20.96 6.55 -9.30
C GLU A 325 -19.54 5.96 -9.19
N ASN A 326 -19.46 4.63 -9.24
CA ASN A 326 -18.22 3.87 -9.26
C ASN A 326 -18.11 3.09 -10.58
N THR A 327 -17.74 3.77 -11.66
CA THR A 327 -17.66 3.19 -13.00
C THR A 327 -16.56 2.13 -13.14
N SER A 328 -15.52 2.19 -12.31
CA SER A 328 -14.44 1.20 -12.29
C SER A 328 -14.80 -0.09 -11.55
N GLY A 329 -15.83 -0.07 -10.70
CA GLY A 329 -16.21 -1.19 -9.84
C GLY A 329 -15.17 -1.49 -8.75
N MET A 330 -14.20 -0.59 -8.53
CA MET A 330 -13.14 -0.80 -7.55
C MET A 330 -13.69 -0.69 -6.13
N THR A 331 -13.16 -1.53 -5.25
CA THR A 331 -13.53 -1.54 -3.83
C THR A 331 -12.47 -0.78 -3.05
N PRO A 332 -12.81 0.31 -2.34
CA PRO A 332 -11.82 1.08 -1.60
C PRO A 332 -11.40 0.38 -0.30
N TYR A 333 -10.15 0.57 0.12
CA TYR A 333 -9.74 0.26 1.49
C TYR A 333 -10.20 1.37 2.43
N TYR A 334 -10.70 1.02 3.63
CA TYR A 334 -11.09 2.00 4.64
C TYR A 334 -10.30 1.83 5.95
N ILE A 335 -9.67 2.92 6.38
CA ILE A 335 -8.95 3.04 7.64
C ILE A 335 -9.73 4.04 8.50
N SER A 336 -10.49 3.54 9.47
CA SER A 336 -11.26 4.40 10.37
C SER A 336 -10.37 5.14 11.37
N GLN A 337 -10.94 6.15 12.04
CA GLN A 337 -10.27 6.89 13.10
C GLN A 337 -9.78 5.94 14.20
N ASN A 338 -8.55 6.14 14.66
CA ASN A 338 -7.83 5.30 15.64
C ASN A 338 -7.62 3.83 15.22
N PHE A 339 -8.06 3.40 14.04
CA PHE A 339 -7.98 1.98 13.62
C PHE A 339 -6.57 1.41 13.78
N ILE A 340 -5.57 2.15 13.29
CA ILE A 340 -4.18 1.73 13.33
C ILE A 340 -3.64 1.70 14.78
N ALA A 341 -4.01 2.67 15.60
CA ALA A 341 -3.57 2.76 16.99
C ALA A 341 -4.20 1.68 17.88
N GLU A 342 -5.50 1.41 17.72
CA GLU A 342 -6.27 0.45 18.52
C GLU A 342 -5.95 -1.00 18.16
N ASN A 343 -5.73 -1.29 16.88
CA ASN A 343 -5.51 -2.67 16.48
C ASN A 343 -4.07 -3.14 16.73
N ILE A 344 -3.08 -2.26 16.92
CA ILE A 344 -1.64 -2.62 16.82
C ILE A 344 -0.90 -2.49 18.17
N SER A 345 -1.63 -2.49 19.28
CA SER A 345 -1.04 -2.46 20.62
C SER A 345 -0.13 -3.67 20.92
N ASP A 346 -0.41 -4.86 20.34
CA ASP A 346 0.17 -6.13 20.84
C ASP A 346 0.82 -7.07 19.79
N ASN A 347 1.16 -6.64 18.57
CA ASN A 347 1.95 -7.42 17.58
C ASN A 347 1.54 -8.88 17.30
N ASN A 348 0.30 -9.26 17.58
CA ASN A 348 -0.18 -10.59 17.22
C ASN A 348 -0.63 -10.60 15.76
N GLU A 349 -0.45 -11.71 15.02
CA GLU A 349 -0.95 -11.92 13.63
C GLU A 349 -2.34 -11.29 13.39
N LYS A 350 -3.23 -11.42 14.38
CA LYS A 350 -4.60 -10.89 14.39
C LYS A 350 -4.73 -9.36 14.33
N SER A 351 -3.68 -8.57 14.55
CA SER A 351 -3.73 -7.10 14.50
C SER A 351 -3.53 -6.55 13.09
N ILE A 352 -2.46 -7.00 12.43
CA ILE A 352 -2.05 -6.53 11.12
C ILE A 352 -2.91 -7.16 10.02
N ASP A 353 -3.34 -8.41 10.20
CA ASP A 353 -4.26 -9.09 9.26
C ASP A 353 -5.62 -8.40 9.13
N LYS A 354 -6.00 -7.54 10.10
CA LYS A 354 -7.22 -6.73 10.00
C LYS A 354 -7.12 -5.62 8.98
N ILE A 355 -5.91 -5.20 8.60
CA ILE A 355 -5.68 -4.24 7.52
C ILE A 355 -5.35 -5.05 6.27
N GLU A 356 -6.36 -5.25 5.43
CA GLU A 356 -6.26 -6.07 4.22
C GLU A 356 -5.07 -5.69 3.33
N ILE A 357 -4.86 -4.39 3.12
CA ILE A 357 -3.72 -3.88 2.34
C ILE A 357 -2.36 -4.20 2.99
N LEU A 358 -2.24 -4.21 4.33
CA LEU A 358 -0.99 -4.60 5.00
C LEU A 358 -0.71 -6.09 4.82
N ARG A 359 -1.73 -6.94 4.86
CA ARG A 359 -1.57 -8.38 4.61
C ARG A 359 -0.95 -8.63 3.23
N ASN A 360 -1.31 -7.83 2.22
CA ASN A 360 -0.77 -7.94 0.87
C ASN A 360 0.66 -7.37 0.75
N ILE A 361 1.04 -6.41 1.61
CA ILE A 361 2.39 -5.84 1.65
C ILE A 361 3.39 -6.84 2.24
N PHE A 362 3.03 -7.62 3.26
CA PHE A 362 3.93 -8.63 3.83
C PHE A 362 4.04 -9.86 2.91
N PRO A 363 5.21 -10.50 2.84
CA PRO A 363 5.39 -11.67 1.99
C PRO A 363 4.53 -12.83 2.50
N ALA A 364 3.49 -13.19 1.75
CA ALA A 364 2.81 -14.46 1.90
C ALA A 364 3.73 -15.55 1.33
N ASP A 365 4.41 -16.28 2.20
CA ASP A 365 5.31 -17.33 1.75
C ASP A 365 4.59 -18.68 1.83
N ASP A 366 3.87 -19.00 0.75
CA ASP A 366 3.21 -20.28 0.56
C ASP A 366 4.18 -21.46 0.69
N GLU A 367 5.46 -21.27 0.36
CA GLU A 367 6.51 -22.28 0.47
C GLU A 367 6.89 -22.53 1.93
N ILE A 368 7.04 -21.46 2.73
CA ILE A 368 7.19 -21.56 4.18
C ILE A 368 5.94 -22.20 4.80
N ASN A 369 4.73 -21.83 4.38
CA ASN A 369 3.48 -22.41 4.88
C ASN A 369 3.37 -23.91 4.57
N ARG A 370 3.78 -24.32 3.38
CA ARG A 370 3.88 -25.75 3.00
C ARG A 370 4.94 -26.46 3.83
N SER A 371 6.09 -25.84 4.04
CA SER A 371 7.19 -26.40 4.86
C SER A 371 6.78 -26.58 6.32
N ILE A 372 6.03 -25.62 6.89
CA ILE A 372 5.44 -25.68 8.22
C ILE A 372 4.45 -26.84 8.32
N THR A 373 3.51 -26.89 7.38
CA THR A 373 2.49 -27.95 7.33
C THR A 373 3.13 -29.33 7.20
N THR A 374 4.15 -29.46 6.35
CA THR A 374 4.91 -30.70 6.17
C THR A 374 5.64 -31.11 7.44
N GLY A 375 6.32 -30.17 8.11
CA GLY A 375 7.01 -30.44 9.39
C GLY A 375 6.05 -30.84 10.52
N LEU A 376 4.89 -30.18 10.60
CA LEU A 376 3.83 -30.50 11.57
C LEU A 376 3.20 -31.86 11.31
N ASN A 377 2.97 -32.23 10.04
CA ASN A 377 2.48 -33.55 9.67
C ASN A 377 3.51 -34.63 10.04
N LYS A 378 4.80 -34.39 9.82
CA LYS A 378 5.85 -35.33 10.24
C LYS A 378 5.88 -35.51 11.77
N LEU A 379 5.72 -34.42 12.52
CA LEU A 379 5.59 -34.48 13.98
C LEU A 379 4.36 -35.31 14.40
N HIS A 380 3.23 -35.11 13.73
CA HIS A 380 2.00 -35.87 13.99
C HIS A 380 2.21 -37.37 13.76
N GLU A 381 2.85 -37.76 12.66
CA GLU A 381 3.17 -39.16 12.36
C GLU A 381 4.02 -39.80 13.46
N VAL A 382 5.14 -39.17 13.84
CA VAL A 382 6.09 -39.74 14.82
C VAL A 382 5.45 -39.83 16.22
N ILE A 383 4.65 -38.83 16.63
CA ILE A 383 3.91 -38.86 17.90
C ILE A 383 2.85 -39.97 17.88
N SER A 384 2.11 -40.10 16.78
CA SER A 384 1.09 -41.14 16.60
C SER A 384 1.72 -42.53 16.70
N GLU A 385 2.83 -42.76 15.99
CA GLU A 385 3.56 -44.03 16.03
C GLU A 385 4.10 -44.33 17.44
N MET A 386 4.68 -43.32 18.11
CA MET A 386 5.16 -43.45 19.48
C MET A 386 4.04 -43.90 20.43
N LEU A 387 2.85 -43.30 20.35
CA LEU A 387 1.71 -43.65 21.20
C LEU A 387 1.10 -45.02 20.84
N GLN A 388 1.10 -45.41 19.57
CA GLN A 388 0.73 -46.77 19.15
C GLN A 388 1.69 -47.84 19.71
N TYR A 389 2.99 -47.53 19.82
CA TYR A 389 3.93 -48.42 20.50
C TYR A 389 3.59 -48.57 21.99
N VAL A 390 3.13 -47.50 22.67
CA VAL A 390 2.67 -47.59 24.07
C VAL A 390 1.44 -48.49 24.19
N GLU A 391 0.46 -48.33 23.30
CA GLU A 391 -0.74 -49.17 23.26
C GLU A 391 -0.38 -50.67 23.08
N LYS A 392 0.51 -50.99 22.14
CA LYS A 392 1.00 -52.35 21.91
C LYS A 392 1.81 -52.91 23.08
N ILE A 393 2.58 -52.08 23.78
CA ILE A 393 3.28 -52.47 25.02
C ILE A 393 2.24 -52.87 26.09
N GLU A 394 1.19 -52.07 26.26
CA GLU A 394 0.10 -52.35 27.21
C GLU A 394 -0.66 -53.64 26.84
N ASP A 395 -0.89 -53.92 25.56
CA ASP A 395 -1.46 -55.19 25.07
C ASP A 395 -0.53 -56.38 25.36
N CYS A 396 0.78 -56.22 25.16
CA CYS A 396 1.77 -57.24 25.48
C CYS A 396 1.81 -57.52 26.99
N GLU A 397 1.78 -56.48 27.84
CA GLU A 397 1.70 -56.65 29.30
C GLU A 397 0.43 -57.39 29.71
N ARG A 398 -0.73 -57.05 29.13
CA ARG A 398 -1.98 -57.78 29.36
C ARG A 398 -1.87 -59.26 28.96
N THR A 399 -1.25 -59.54 27.81
CA THR A 399 -1.05 -60.91 27.32
C THR A 399 -0.09 -61.69 28.22
N LEU A 400 1.03 -61.10 28.63
CA LEU A 400 2.00 -61.72 29.54
C LEU A 400 1.39 -62.01 30.91
N ASN A 401 0.57 -61.09 31.43
CA ASN A 401 -0.12 -61.27 32.71
C ASN A 401 -1.21 -62.36 32.67
N ALA A 402 -1.73 -62.69 31.47
CA ALA A 402 -2.68 -63.78 31.28
C ALA A 402 -2.01 -65.17 31.19
N LEU A 403 -0.68 -65.24 31.04
CA LEU A 403 0.06 -66.50 30.95
C LEU A 403 0.35 -67.10 32.34
N PRO A 404 0.39 -68.44 32.47
CA PRO A 404 0.82 -69.09 33.70
C PRO A 404 2.27 -68.75 34.07
N ASN A 405 2.59 -68.83 35.36
CA ASN A 405 3.94 -68.60 35.86
C ASN A 405 4.98 -69.48 35.11
N PRO A 406 6.21 -68.97 34.82
CA PRO A 406 7.19 -69.69 34.00
C PRO A 406 7.51 -71.11 34.44
N GLY A 407 7.50 -71.40 35.75
CA GLY A 407 7.71 -72.75 36.28
C GLY A 407 6.64 -73.76 35.86
N GLN A 408 5.42 -73.31 35.56
CA GLN A 408 4.32 -74.15 35.05
C GLN A 408 4.39 -74.39 33.53
N LEU A 409 5.32 -73.74 32.83
CA LEU A 409 5.54 -73.93 31.39
C LEU A 409 6.54 -75.05 31.08
N ILE A 410 7.16 -75.65 32.12
CA ILE A 410 8.13 -76.74 31.97
C ILE A 410 7.40 -78.04 31.60
N VAL A 411 7.87 -78.68 30.53
CA VAL A 411 7.34 -79.93 29.99
C VAL A 411 8.27 -81.07 30.40
N THR A 412 7.71 -82.11 31.02
CA THR A 412 8.42 -83.34 31.41
C THR A 412 7.84 -84.52 30.63
N GLY A 413 8.61 -85.10 29.70
CA GLY A 413 8.18 -86.24 28.86
C GLY A 413 8.55 -86.13 27.38
N ILE A 414 8.04 -87.07 26.56
CA ILE A 414 8.25 -87.09 25.09
C ILE A 414 7.32 -86.06 24.44
N VAL A 415 7.89 -85.14 23.66
CA VAL A 415 7.16 -84.05 22.98
C VAL A 415 6.99 -84.39 21.50
N LYS A 416 5.75 -84.66 21.06
CA LYS A 416 5.42 -84.69 19.62
C LYS A 416 5.37 -83.26 19.10
N LYS A 417 6.18 -82.95 18.08
CA LYS A 417 6.22 -81.62 17.44
C LYS A 417 5.40 -81.61 16.16
N ASN A 418 4.78 -80.46 15.87
CA ASN A 418 4.17 -80.21 14.57
C ASN A 418 5.26 -80.00 13.50
N ALA A 419 5.35 -80.89 12.52
CA ALA A 419 6.34 -80.82 11.44
C ALA A 419 6.16 -79.57 10.55
N LEU A 420 4.94 -79.02 10.48
CA LEU A 420 4.64 -77.81 9.71
C LEU A 420 5.29 -76.55 10.30
N ASN A 421 5.79 -76.58 11.54
CA ASN A 421 6.54 -75.46 12.11
C ASN A 421 7.84 -75.16 11.34
N ILE A 422 8.42 -76.15 10.65
CA ILE A 422 9.64 -75.97 9.85
C ILE A 422 9.36 -75.15 8.58
N LEU A 423 8.11 -75.17 8.11
CA LEU A 423 7.66 -74.46 6.91
C LEU A 423 7.17 -73.04 7.20
N MET A 424 7.09 -72.65 8.47
CA MET A 424 6.71 -71.30 8.85
C MET A 424 7.91 -70.37 8.65
N PRO A 425 7.75 -69.24 7.93
CA PRO A 425 8.82 -68.27 7.80
C PRO A 425 9.15 -67.66 9.16
N THR A 426 10.41 -67.30 9.35
CA THR A 426 10.85 -66.48 10.47
C THR A 426 10.34 -65.04 10.33
N ALA A 427 10.28 -64.30 11.44
CA ALA A 427 9.87 -62.89 11.41
C ALA A 427 10.80 -62.00 10.56
N GLU A 428 12.07 -62.39 10.42
CA GLU A 428 13.06 -61.69 9.60
C GLU A 428 12.80 -61.95 8.12
N GLU A 429 12.61 -63.20 7.72
CA GLU A 429 12.24 -63.57 6.34
C GLU A 429 10.92 -62.91 5.91
N GLU A 430 9.92 -62.92 6.79
CA GLU A 430 8.62 -62.26 6.55
C GLU A 430 8.79 -60.74 6.37
N SER A 431 9.69 -60.11 7.12
CA SER A 431 9.95 -58.67 7.01
C SER A 431 10.63 -58.25 5.70
N LEU A 432 11.51 -59.10 5.15
CA LEU A 432 12.28 -58.81 3.94
C LEU A 432 11.41 -58.81 2.67
N VAL A 433 10.34 -59.60 2.67
CA VAL A 433 9.43 -59.74 1.51
C VAL A 433 8.14 -58.93 1.66
N LYS A 434 7.92 -58.29 2.81
CA LYS A 434 6.67 -57.61 3.14
C LYS A 434 6.43 -56.40 2.24
N TYR A 435 5.41 -56.48 1.38
CA TYR A 435 5.04 -55.37 0.50
C TYR A 435 3.52 -55.29 0.28
N PRO A 436 2.76 -54.81 1.29
CA PRO A 436 1.30 -54.84 1.29
C PRO A 436 0.71 -53.92 0.23
N SER A 437 -0.52 -54.21 -0.20
CA SER A 437 -1.23 -53.50 -1.27
C SER A 437 -1.33 -51.99 -1.03
N ASN A 438 -1.41 -51.54 0.22
CA ASN A 438 -1.44 -50.11 0.54
C ASN A 438 -0.10 -49.42 0.25
N GLN A 439 1.03 -50.04 0.65
CA GLN A 439 2.35 -49.49 0.38
C GLN A 439 2.62 -49.41 -1.13
N TYR A 440 2.24 -50.47 -1.86
CA TYR A 440 2.34 -50.49 -3.32
C TYR A 440 1.59 -49.31 -3.99
N LYS A 441 0.40 -48.97 -3.51
CA LYS A 441 -0.36 -47.82 -4.03
C LYS A 441 0.33 -46.49 -3.75
N ILE A 442 0.80 -46.28 -2.52
CA ILE A 442 1.53 -45.06 -2.12
C ILE A 442 2.77 -44.86 -3.01
N ASP A 443 3.56 -45.92 -3.22
CA ASP A 443 4.76 -45.84 -4.04
C ASP A 443 4.43 -45.55 -5.51
N LEU A 444 3.33 -46.10 -6.04
CA LEU A 444 2.86 -45.79 -7.40
C LEU A 444 2.41 -44.33 -7.56
N GLU A 445 1.67 -43.78 -6.60
CA GLU A 445 1.24 -42.38 -6.61
C GLU A 445 2.43 -41.42 -6.53
N ALA A 446 3.43 -41.73 -5.69
CA ALA A 446 4.67 -40.97 -5.61
C ALA A 446 5.42 -40.94 -6.95
N ILE A 447 5.49 -42.10 -7.61
CA ILE A 447 6.11 -42.21 -8.94
C ILE A 447 5.35 -41.41 -10.00
N GLU A 448 4.01 -41.41 -9.99
CA GLU A 448 3.23 -40.58 -10.92
C GLU A 448 3.43 -39.09 -10.67
N THR A 449 3.53 -38.68 -9.42
CA THR A 449 3.81 -37.27 -9.06
C THR A 449 5.14 -36.82 -9.66
N ILE A 450 6.18 -37.67 -9.59
CA ILE A 450 7.48 -37.41 -10.20
C ILE A 450 7.35 -37.34 -11.73
N ARG A 451 6.64 -38.29 -12.36
CA ARG A 451 6.40 -38.27 -13.82
C ARG A 451 5.78 -36.94 -14.26
N THR A 452 4.69 -36.53 -13.62
CA THR A 452 3.96 -35.30 -13.97
C THR A 452 4.83 -34.06 -13.81
N PHE A 453 5.70 -34.00 -12.81
CA PHE A 453 6.66 -32.89 -12.66
C PHE A 453 7.66 -32.85 -13.82
N LEU A 454 8.25 -34.00 -14.16
CA LEU A 454 9.27 -34.09 -15.22
C LEU A 454 8.68 -33.76 -16.60
N GLU A 455 7.48 -34.28 -16.92
CA GLU A 455 6.79 -34.02 -18.20
C GLU A 455 6.41 -32.55 -18.40
N ASN A 456 6.09 -31.82 -17.32
CA ASN A 456 5.65 -30.43 -17.38
C ASN A 456 6.79 -29.41 -17.21
N ASN A 457 8.03 -29.85 -17.00
CA ASN A 457 9.16 -28.97 -16.78
C ASN A 457 9.93 -28.74 -18.09
N PRO A 458 9.91 -27.52 -18.68
CA PRO A 458 10.50 -27.26 -20.00
C PRO A 458 12.03 -27.24 -20.01
N LEU A 459 12.69 -27.39 -18.85
CA LEU A 459 14.14 -27.25 -18.71
C LEU A 459 14.89 -28.59 -18.63
N ILE A 460 14.17 -29.72 -18.62
CA ILE A 460 14.74 -31.06 -18.44
C ILE A 460 14.10 -32.07 -19.40
N GLU A 461 14.80 -33.17 -19.63
CA GLU A 461 14.28 -34.31 -20.40
C GLU A 461 13.33 -35.18 -19.54
N ASP A 462 12.38 -35.86 -20.19
CA ASP A 462 11.49 -36.80 -19.52
C ASP A 462 12.23 -38.08 -19.09
N ALA A 463 11.71 -38.79 -18.08
CA ALA A 463 12.30 -40.02 -17.53
C ALA A 463 11.32 -41.21 -17.63
N ASN A 464 10.57 -41.28 -18.73
CA ASN A 464 9.47 -42.23 -18.84
C ASN A 464 9.91 -43.70 -18.86
N GLU A 465 11.04 -44.01 -19.49
CA GLU A 465 11.56 -45.38 -19.56
C GLU A 465 12.01 -45.89 -18.19
N GLU A 466 12.76 -45.08 -17.43
CA GLU A 466 13.22 -45.38 -16.09
C GLU A 466 12.04 -45.59 -15.14
N ILE A 467 11.07 -44.68 -15.19
CA ILE A 467 9.86 -44.76 -14.37
C ILE A 467 9.07 -46.04 -14.68
N ASN A 468 8.90 -46.40 -15.95
CA ASN A 468 8.20 -47.63 -16.33
C ASN A 468 8.94 -48.89 -15.89
N SER A 469 10.28 -48.88 -15.94
CA SER A 469 11.13 -49.96 -15.41
C SER A 469 10.94 -50.15 -13.90
N ILE A 470 10.92 -49.06 -13.13
CA ILE A 470 10.68 -49.10 -11.68
C ILE A 470 9.27 -49.64 -11.38
N LYS A 471 8.23 -49.13 -12.05
CA LYS A 471 6.85 -49.63 -11.90
C LYS A 471 6.73 -51.13 -12.12
N THR A 472 7.43 -51.64 -13.13
CA THR A 472 7.42 -53.07 -13.45
C THR A 472 8.01 -53.90 -12.30
N LYS A 473 9.13 -53.45 -11.73
CA LYS A 473 9.77 -54.10 -10.57
C LYS A 473 8.90 -54.04 -9.32
N LEU A 474 8.27 -52.91 -9.02
CA LEU A 474 7.33 -52.78 -7.88
C LEU A 474 6.12 -53.71 -8.05
N THR A 475 5.59 -53.82 -9.26
CA THR A 475 4.47 -54.73 -9.57
C THR A 475 4.87 -56.19 -9.38
N LEU A 476 6.09 -56.57 -9.77
CA LEU A 476 6.62 -57.90 -9.51
C LEU A 476 6.78 -58.18 -8.00
N ALA A 477 7.30 -57.21 -7.24
CA ALA A 477 7.44 -57.33 -5.79
C ALA A 477 6.08 -57.51 -5.09
N ALA A 478 5.06 -56.73 -5.48
CA ALA A 478 3.70 -56.86 -4.93
C ALA A 478 3.08 -58.24 -5.21
N LYS A 479 3.27 -58.76 -6.43
CA LYS A 479 2.83 -60.11 -6.79
C LYS A 479 3.56 -61.18 -5.98
N ALA A 480 4.88 -61.04 -5.82
CA ALA A 480 5.69 -61.98 -5.05
C ALA A 480 5.27 -62.01 -3.57
N TYR A 481 5.01 -60.84 -2.97
CA TYR A 481 4.50 -60.77 -1.60
C TYR A 481 3.11 -61.41 -1.46
N THR A 482 2.19 -61.14 -2.40
CA THR A 482 0.85 -61.75 -2.39
C THR A 482 0.94 -63.27 -2.39
N MET A 483 1.77 -63.84 -3.28
CA MET A 483 1.98 -65.29 -3.33
C MET A 483 2.61 -65.82 -2.04
N PHE A 484 3.58 -65.11 -1.45
CA PHE A 484 4.18 -65.49 -0.18
C PHE A 484 3.15 -65.49 0.97
N ASP A 485 2.27 -64.49 1.03
CA ASP A 485 1.24 -64.35 2.05
C ASP A 485 0.17 -65.44 1.91
N ASP A 486 -0.29 -65.71 0.68
CA ASP A 486 -1.24 -66.78 0.38
C ASP A 486 -0.70 -68.16 0.81
N VAL A 487 0.55 -68.48 0.46
CA VAL A 487 1.20 -69.73 0.85
C VAL A 487 1.35 -69.80 2.37
N SER A 488 1.80 -68.71 3.01
CA SER A 488 1.94 -68.64 4.46
C SER A 488 0.61 -68.83 5.18
N MET A 489 -0.49 -68.30 4.63
CA MET A 489 -1.84 -68.48 5.16
C MET A 489 -2.28 -69.95 5.10
N VAL A 490 -2.11 -70.62 3.96
CA VAL A 490 -2.46 -72.04 3.79
C VAL A 490 -1.68 -72.92 4.77
N VAL A 491 -0.36 -72.69 4.91
CA VAL A 491 0.49 -73.43 5.85
C VAL A 491 0.02 -73.19 7.28
N LYS A 492 -0.32 -71.95 7.64
CA LYS A 492 -0.80 -71.58 8.97
C LYS A 492 -2.15 -72.23 9.31
N GLU A 493 -3.08 -72.31 8.37
CA GLU A 493 -4.37 -73.00 8.56
C GLU A 493 -4.18 -74.49 8.86
N HIS A 494 -3.38 -75.19 8.05
CA HIS A 494 -3.11 -76.62 8.24
C HIS A 494 -2.30 -76.87 9.52
N LYS A 495 -1.36 -75.97 9.84
CA LYS A 495 -0.65 -75.99 11.12
C LYS A 495 -1.63 -75.93 12.29
N GLN A 496 -2.61 -75.02 12.27
CA GLN A 496 -3.60 -74.89 13.34
C GLN A 496 -4.44 -76.15 13.53
N VAL A 497 -4.79 -76.86 12.44
CA VAL A 497 -5.50 -78.14 12.52
C VAL A 497 -4.63 -79.19 13.23
N VAL A 498 -3.36 -79.32 12.86
CA VAL A 498 -2.42 -80.26 13.50
C VAL A 498 -2.17 -79.88 14.96
N ASP A 499 -2.07 -78.58 15.28
CA ASP A 499 -1.92 -78.10 16.65
C ASP A 499 -3.14 -78.44 17.53
N ARG A 500 -4.36 -78.43 16.97
CA ARG A 500 -5.58 -78.88 17.67
C ARG A 500 -5.55 -80.39 17.94
N ILE A 501 -5.17 -81.20 16.96
CA ILE A 501 -5.05 -82.66 17.13
C ILE A 501 -4.02 -82.99 18.22
N LEU A 502 -2.86 -82.33 18.20
CA LEU A 502 -1.84 -82.50 19.24
C LEU A 502 -2.34 -82.06 20.62
N LYS A 503 -3.22 -81.06 20.69
CA LYS A 503 -3.84 -80.59 21.93
C LYS A 503 -4.79 -81.63 22.53
N ASP A 504 -5.57 -82.30 21.68
CA ASP A 504 -6.49 -83.37 22.11
C ASP A 504 -5.72 -84.62 22.56
N GLU A 505 -4.59 -84.95 21.93
CA GLU A 505 -3.74 -86.11 22.31
C GLU A 505 -2.90 -85.90 23.58
N LEU A 506 -2.35 -84.71 23.79
CA LEU A 506 -1.34 -84.44 24.83
C LEU A 506 -1.87 -83.60 26.01
N GLY A 507 -3.11 -83.11 25.93
CA GLY A 507 -3.80 -82.39 26.99
C GLY A 507 -3.00 -81.23 27.58
N GLN A 508 -2.74 -81.28 28.89
CA GLN A 508 -2.09 -80.20 29.63
C GLN A 508 -0.65 -79.92 29.15
N GLN A 509 0.07 -80.91 28.60
CA GLN A 509 1.43 -80.73 28.09
C GLN A 509 1.46 -79.88 26.81
N GLN A 510 0.50 -80.06 25.90
CA GLN A 510 0.39 -79.21 24.71
C GLN A 510 0.06 -77.76 25.09
N SER A 511 -0.81 -77.56 26.09
CA SER A 511 -1.11 -76.21 26.59
C SER A 511 0.13 -75.51 27.15
N ARG A 512 1.06 -76.24 27.80
CA ARG A 512 2.33 -75.67 28.27
C ARG A 512 3.24 -75.26 27.11
N ILE A 513 3.30 -76.06 26.05
CA ILE A 513 4.06 -75.76 24.84
C ILE A 513 3.49 -74.51 24.16
N THR A 514 2.18 -74.44 23.95
CA THR A 514 1.52 -73.27 23.35
C THR A 514 1.71 -72.01 24.20
N ASN A 515 1.59 -72.11 25.53
CA ASN A 515 1.82 -70.96 26.41
C ASN A 515 3.29 -70.53 26.44
N LYS A 516 4.23 -71.47 26.32
CA LYS A 516 5.67 -71.17 26.17
C LYS A 516 5.96 -70.46 24.84
N ASP A 517 5.38 -70.93 23.74
CA ASP A 517 5.53 -70.29 22.44
C ASP A 517 4.89 -68.90 22.43
N SER A 518 3.72 -68.75 23.07
CA SER A 518 3.07 -67.46 23.28
C SER A 518 3.95 -66.52 24.12
N LEU A 519 4.57 -67.02 25.21
CA LEU A 519 5.50 -66.23 26.02
C LEU A 519 6.66 -65.72 25.17
N LEU A 520 7.35 -66.61 24.44
CA LEU A 520 8.50 -66.24 23.61
C LEU A 520 8.11 -65.26 22.51
N LYS A 521 6.96 -65.47 21.85
CA LYS A 521 6.43 -64.57 20.83
C LYS A 521 6.10 -63.19 21.42
N THR A 522 5.38 -63.15 22.55
CA THR A 522 5.00 -61.88 23.18
C THR A 522 6.20 -61.14 23.74
N VAL A 523 7.22 -61.83 24.29
CA VAL A 523 8.48 -61.20 24.72
C VAL A 523 9.25 -60.64 23.51
N GLY A 524 9.33 -61.38 22.40
CA GLY A 524 9.94 -60.91 21.17
C GLY A 524 9.26 -59.65 20.62
N GLU A 525 7.93 -59.65 20.57
CA GLU A 525 7.14 -58.49 20.17
C GLU A 525 7.36 -57.32 21.16
N TYR A 526 7.31 -57.56 22.46
CA TYR A 526 7.55 -56.54 23.49
C TYR A 526 8.90 -55.83 23.30
N ILE A 527 9.98 -56.60 23.05
CA ILE A 527 11.32 -56.04 22.81
C ILE A 527 11.31 -55.19 21.54
N LYS A 528 10.67 -55.66 20.45
CA LYS A 528 10.55 -54.93 19.19
C LYS A 528 9.80 -53.60 19.38
N VAL A 529 8.63 -53.65 20.01
CA VAL A 529 7.75 -52.48 20.24
C VAL A 529 8.45 -51.47 21.15
N LEU A 530 9.15 -51.93 22.20
CA LEU A 530 9.95 -51.08 23.09
C LEU A 530 11.12 -50.41 22.38
N THR A 531 11.76 -51.12 21.44
CA THR A 531 12.83 -50.57 20.61
C THR A 531 12.28 -49.51 19.64
N GLY A 532 11.11 -49.77 19.03
CA GLY A 532 10.37 -48.80 18.22
C GLY A 532 10.05 -47.51 18.98
N PHE A 533 9.51 -47.63 20.20
CA PHE A 533 9.26 -46.47 21.06
C PHE A 533 10.53 -45.64 21.32
N LYS A 534 11.64 -46.30 21.66
CA LYS A 534 12.93 -45.62 21.90
C LYS A 534 13.42 -44.88 20.65
N HIS A 535 13.20 -45.46 19.47
CA HIS A 535 13.54 -44.84 18.20
C HIS A 535 12.71 -43.56 17.97
N CYS A 536 11.38 -43.62 18.06
CA CYS A 536 10.52 -42.45 17.90
C CYS A 536 10.87 -41.34 18.91
N LYS A 537 11.14 -41.70 20.17
CA LYS A 537 11.58 -40.74 21.19
C LYS A 537 12.89 -40.04 20.77
N GLN A 538 13.86 -40.77 20.25
CA GLN A 538 15.12 -40.20 19.77
C GLN A 538 14.91 -39.32 18.53
N GLU A 539 14.00 -39.68 17.63
CA GLU A 539 13.65 -38.83 16.49
C GLU A 539 13.04 -37.52 16.94
N LEU A 540 12.05 -37.55 17.85
CA LEU A 540 11.42 -36.34 18.41
C LEU A 540 12.42 -35.42 19.13
N ILE A 541 13.43 -35.98 19.80
CA ILE A 541 14.52 -35.19 20.43
C ILE A 541 15.39 -34.49 19.38
N LYS A 542 15.63 -35.13 18.24
CA LYS A 542 16.48 -34.58 17.17
C LYS A 542 15.77 -33.53 16.33
N ILE A 543 14.44 -33.58 16.23
CA ILE A 543 13.66 -32.63 15.45
C ILE A 543 13.77 -31.24 16.09
N LYS A 544 14.37 -30.31 15.35
CA LYS A 544 14.36 -28.88 15.64
C LYS A 544 13.85 -28.16 14.40
N TYR A 545 12.63 -27.63 14.48
CA TYR A 545 12.09 -26.78 13.43
C TYR A 545 12.31 -25.31 13.80
N SER A 546 12.93 -24.59 12.87
CA SER A 546 12.96 -23.13 12.83
C SER A 546 12.85 -22.73 11.37
N PHE A 547 11.88 -21.89 11.03
CA PHE A 547 11.67 -21.45 9.66
C PHE A 547 12.43 -20.14 9.44
N GLN A 548 13.25 -20.09 8.39
CA GLN A 548 13.91 -18.85 8.00
C GLN A 548 12.91 -17.93 7.33
N THR A 549 12.91 -16.69 7.77
CA THR A 549 11.98 -15.65 7.36
C THR A 549 12.51 -14.99 6.10
N ARG A 550 11.66 -14.82 5.08
CA ARG A 550 12.00 -13.97 3.95
C ARG A 550 11.88 -12.51 4.36
N GLU A 551 12.94 -11.74 4.12
CA GLU A 551 12.95 -10.28 4.27
C GLU A 551 12.67 -9.65 2.90
N ILE A 552 11.74 -8.71 2.86
CA ILE A 552 11.51 -7.83 1.71
C ILE A 552 11.78 -6.39 2.15
N GLU A 553 12.14 -5.54 1.20
CA GLU A 553 12.31 -4.11 1.44
C GLU A 553 11.17 -3.35 0.77
N ALA A 554 10.47 -2.52 1.54
CA ALA A 554 9.41 -1.65 1.07
C ALA A 554 9.64 -0.23 1.60
N ARG A 555 9.85 0.72 0.68
CA ARG A 555 10.15 2.13 1.01
C ARG A 555 11.30 2.33 2.01
N GLY A 556 12.32 1.48 1.93
CA GLY A 556 13.47 1.49 2.83
C GLY A 556 13.22 0.81 4.18
N HIS A 557 11.99 0.40 4.50
CA HIS A 557 11.69 -0.44 5.66
C HIS A 557 11.87 -1.91 5.30
N LYS A 558 12.50 -2.67 6.19
CA LYS A 558 12.65 -4.13 6.05
C LYS A 558 11.48 -4.82 6.72
N LEU A 559 10.72 -5.55 5.93
CA LEU A 559 9.54 -6.30 6.36
C LEU A 559 9.85 -7.79 6.33
N SER A 560 9.48 -8.49 7.39
CA SER A 560 9.61 -9.95 7.46
C SER A 560 8.46 -10.55 8.23
N VAL A 561 8.06 -11.77 7.84
CA VAL A 561 7.11 -12.59 8.60
C VAL A 561 7.92 -13.57 9.42
N ILE A 562 7.85 -13.47 10.74
CA ILE A 562 8.48 -14.40 11.68
C ILE A 562 7.47 -15.46 12.05
N ASN A 563 7.79 -16.71 11.77
CA ASN A 563 7.08 -17.81 12.42
C ASN A 563 7.72 -18.07 13.79
N ASN A 564 6.92 -17.95 14.84
CA ASN A 564 7.37 -18.19 16.22
C ASN A 564 7.32 -19.68 16.61
N PHE A 565 6.90 -20.58 15.69
CA PHE A 565 6.87 -22.01 15.94
C PHE A 565 8.29 -22.55 16.17
N ILE A 566 8.55 -22.91 17.42
CA ILE A 566 9.77 -23.60 17.82
C ILE A 566 9.36 -24.92 18.45
N PHE A 567 9.59 -26.03 17.74
CA PHE A 567 9.46 -27.35 18.34
C PHE A 567 10.74 -27.71 19.11
N ASN A 568 10.59 -28.08 20.37
CA ASN A 568 11.67 -28.57 21.22
C ASN A 568 11.12 -29.52 22.29
N GLU A 569 12.04 -30.14 23.04
CA GLU A 569 11.72 -31.09 24.11
C GLU A 569 10.72 -30.57 25.14
N LYS A 570 10.85 -29.29 25.53
CA LYS A 570 9.97 -28.67 26.53
C LYS A 570 8.54 -28.55 26.01
N VAL A 571 8.39 -28.09 24.77
CA VAL A 571 7.08 -27.96 24.11
C VAL A 571 6.37 -29.31 24.00
N LEU A 572 7.10 -30.37 23.64
CA LEU A 572 6.55 -31.73 23.61
C LEU A 572 6.09 -32.20 25.00
N VAL A 573 6.91 -32.00 26.03
CA VAL A 573 6.58 -32.37 27.40
C VAL A 573 5.35 -31.62 27.91
N ASP A 574 5.25 -30.31 27.63
CA ASP A 574 4.11 -29.49 28.03
C ASP A 574 2.82 -29.96 27.33
N ALA A 575 2.88 -30.31 26.04
CA ALA A 575 1.76 -30.86 25.29
C ALA A 575 1.31 -32.25 25.82
N LEU A 576 2.26 -33.13 26.17
CA LEU A 576 1.95 -34.43 26.78
C LEU A 576 1.34 -34.27 28.18
N LYS A 577 1.88 -33.35 28.99
CA LYS A 577 1.41 -33.03 30.34
C LYS A 577 -0.03 -32.49 30.34
N TYR A 578 -0.46 -31.85 29.26
CA TYR A 578 -1.86 -31.45 29.08
C TYR A 578 -2.82 -32.65 29.10
N CYS A 579 -2.39 -33.80 28.55
CA CYS A 579 -3.20 -35.01 28.41
C CYS A 579 -3.05 -36.02 29.56
N LEU A 580 -1.97 -35.94 30.35
CA LEU A 580 -1.60 -36.96 31.33
C LEU A 580 -1.67 -36.48 32.79
N LYS A 581 -1.95 -37.41 33.70
CA LYS A 581 -1.86 -37.24 35.16
C LYS A 581 -0.47 -37.54 35.71
N SER A 582 0.40 -38.17 34.92
CA SER A 582 1.76 -38.53 35.34
C SER A 582 2.65 -37.28 35.44
N ASN A 583 3.56 -37.27 36.41
CA ASN A 583 4.53 -36.19 36.60
C ASN A 583 5.67 -36.34 35.57
N ILE A 584 5.49 -35.75 34.40
CA ILE A 584 6.52 -35.62 33.36
C ILE A 584 6.97 -34.16 33.36
N ASN A 585 8.24 -33.91 33.68
CA ASN A 585 8.82 -32.56 33.71
C ASN A 585 9.90 -32.36 32.66
N THR A 586 10.56 -33.45 32.26
CA THR A 586 11.64 -33.45 31.26
C THR A 586 11.42 -34.57 30.25
N ILE A 587 12.10 -34.49 29.11
CA ILE A 587 12.04 -35.55 28.10
C ILE A 587 12.60 -36.88 28.64
N ALA A 588 13.51 -36.83 29.62
CA ALA A 588 14.06 -38.01 30.26
C ALA A 588 12.96 -38.83 30.95
N ASP A 589 11.97 -38.15 31.52
CA ASP A 589 10.84 -38.78 32.22
C ASP A 589 9.92 -39.52 31.26
N VAL A 590 9.84 -39.14 29.97
CA VAL A 590 8.92 -39.76 29.00
C VAL A 590 9.29 -41.23 28.76
N THR A 591 8.44 -42.15 29.22
CA THR A 591 8.63 -43.61 29.13
C THR A 591 7.32 -44.28 28.71
N PRO A 592 7.32 -45.50 28.16
CA PRO A 592 6.06 -46.14 27.78
C PRO A 592 5.06 -46.22 28.94
N TRP A 593 5.55 -46.56 30.13
CA TRP A 593 4.69 -46.82 31.29
C TRP A 593 3.96 -45.58 31.79
N ASN A 594 4.53 -44.39 31.71
CA ASN A 594 3.88 -43.17 32.18
C ASN A 594 2.98 -42.49 31.13
N LEU A 595 2.96 -43.04 29.92
CA LEU A 595 2.04 -42.67 28.84
C LEU A 595 0.84 -43.63 28.72
N MET A 596 0.78 -44.69 29.53
CA MET A 596 -0.29 -45.70 29.45
C MET A 596 -1.67 -45.14 29.77
N SER A 597 -2.71 -45.80 29.25
CA SER A 597 -4.12 -45.42 29.37
C SER A 597 -4.57 -45.10 30.80
N ARG A 598 -4.05 -45.83 31.81
CA ARG A 598 -4.31 -45.58 33.24
C ARG A 598 -3.92 -44.17 33.73
N TYR A 599 -3.01 -43.49 33.04
CA TYR A 599 -2.54 -42.15 33.37
C TYR A 599 -3.26 -41.04 32.60
N PHE A 600 -4.24 -41.36 31.74
CA PHE A 600 -5.01 -40.36 31.01
C PHE A 600 -5.81 -39.45 31.94
N LYS A 601 -5.85 -38.15 31.61
CA LYS A 601 -6.65 -37.17 32.36
C LYS A 601 -8.15 -37.38 32.11
N LYS A 602 -8.94 -37.02 33.12
CA LYS A 602 -10.42 -36.93 33.02
C LYS A 602 -10.88 -35.50 32.71
N ASN A 603 -10.01 -34.50 32.91
CA ASN A 603 -10.20 -33.11 32.52
C ASN A 603 -8.86 -32.53 32.04
N PRO A 604 -8.67 -32.30 30.72
CA PRO A 604 -9.57 -32.74 29.63
C PRO A 604 -9.74 -34.27 29.65
N ASN A 605 -10.91 -34.78 29.24
CA ASN A 605 -11.15 -36.23 29.14
C ASN A 605 -10.37 -36.78 27.95
N VAL A 606 -9.46 -37.72 28.19
CA VAL A 606 -8.69 -38.41 27.14
C VAL A 606 -9.17 -39.85 27.07
N GLU A 607 -9.82 -40.22 25.96
CA GLU A 607 -10.55 -41.49 25.85
C GLU A 607 -9.73 -42.63 25.26
N SER A 608 -8.78 -42.32 24.38
CA SER A 608 -7.96 -43.29 23.66
C SER A 608 -6.59 -42.72 23.31
N TYR A 609 -5.67 -43.58 22.87
CA TYR A 609 -4.38 -43.14 22.34
C TYR A 609 -4.54 -42.24 21.11
N ASN A 610 -5.53 -42.51 20.24
CA ASN A 610 -5.81 -41.66 19.09
C ASN A 610 -6.31 -40.27 19.51
N ASP A 611 -7.22 -40.19 20.49
CA ASP A 611 -7.67 -38.91 21.06
C ASP A 611 -6.51 -38.13 21.71
N MET A 612 -5.62 -38.83 22.42
CA MET A 612 -4.40 -38.23 22.95
C MET A 612 -3.51 -37.66 21.84
N THR A 613 -3.27 -38.39 20.76
CA THR A 613 -2.51 -37.93 19.59
C THR A 613 -3.10 -36.64 19.02
N GLN A 614 -4.41 -36.59 18.82
CA GLN A 614 -5.09 -35.42 18.28
C GLN A 614 -4.95 -34.21 19.21
N ARG A 615 -5.15 -34.38 20.52
CA ARG A 615 -5.03 -33.29 21.50
C ARG A 615 -3.61 -32.73 21.61
N VAL A 616 -2.61 -33.62 21.63
CA VAL A 616 -1.20 -33.21 21.61
C VAL A 616 -0.92 -32.41 20.35
N TYR A 617 -1.39 -32.89 19.19
CA TYR A 617 -1.24 -32.20 17.92
C TYR A 617 -1.93 -30.83 17.91
N THR A 618 -3.18 -30.72 18.36
CA THR A 618 -3.88 -29.43 18.49
C THR A 618 -3.10 -28.44 19.36
N LYS A 619 -2.52 -28.90 20.48
CA LYS A 619 -1.72 -28.04 21.35
C LYS A 619 -0.44 -27.54 20.68
N LEU A 620 0.18 -28.36 19.84
CA LEU A 620 1.33 -27.96 19.02
C LEU A 620 0.91 -26.95 17.94
N MET A 621 -0.27 -27.12 17.33
CA MET A 621 -0.81 -26.18 16.34
C MET A 621 -1.11 -24.81 16.93
N GLU A 622 -1.57 -24.72 18.18
CA GLU A 622 -1.79 -23.44 18.87
C GLU A 622 -0.51 -22.60 19.04
N LEU A 623 0.66 -23.22 18.99
CA LEU A 623 1.95 -22.54 19.10
C LEU A 623 2.46 -22.02 17.76
N ASN A 624 1.82 -22.38 16.65
CA ASN A 624 2.16 -21.90 15.31
C ASN A 624 1.54 -20.51 15.09
N THR A 625 2.11 -19.49 15.74
CA THR A 625 1.73 -18.09 15.56
C THR A 625 2.71 -17.37 14.66
N ARG A 626 2.23 -16.56 13.72
CA ARG A 626 3.07 -15.63 12.98
C ARG A 626 3.15 -14.29 13.69
N SER A 627 4.28 -13.62 13.58
CA SER A 627 4.41 -12.21 13.94
C SER A 627 5.06 -11.46 12.78
N TYR A 628 4.58 -10.25 12.54
CA TYR A 628 5.16 -9.37 11.55
C TYR A 628 6.27 -8.56 12.21
N LYS A 629 7.43 -8.49 11.57
CA LYS A 629 8.54 -7.67 12.01
C LYS A 629 8.83 -6.60 10.97
N ILE A 630 8.87 -5.37 11.44
CA ILE A 630 9.21 -4.18 10.66
C ILE A 630 10.47 -3.59 11.28
N ILE A 631 11.54 -3.47 10.50
CA ILE A 631 12.71 -2.65 10.83
C ILE A 631 12.61 -1.41 9.97
N THR A 632 12.53 -0.24 10.61
CA THR A 632 12.43 1.04 9.91
C THR A 632 13.67 1.33 9.07
N LYS A 633 13.55 2.25 8.10
CA LYS A 633 14.68 2.77 7.31
C LYS A 633 15.87 3.26 8.16
N ASP A 634 15.62 3.72 9.38
CA ASP A 634 16.65 4.17 10.33
C ASP A 634 17.24 3.03 11.18
N GLY A 635 16.92 1.77 10.86
CA GLY A 635 17.40 0.58 11.56
C GLY A 635 16.74 0.33 12.92
N LYS A 636 15.66 1.05 13.27
CA LYS A 636 14.94 0.85 14.54
C LYS A 636 13.86 -0.22 14.40
N ASP A 637 13.74 -1.07 15.41
CA ASP A 637 12.64 -2.01 15.54
C ASP A 637 11.33 -1.26 15.77
N PHE A 638 10.32 -1.54 14.95
CA PHE A 638 8.96 -1.00 15.06
C PHE A 638 8.38 -1.10 16.47
N ASN A 639 8.72 -2.16 17.22
CA ASN A 639 8.21 -2.41 18.56
C ASN A 639 8.72 -1.42 19.60
N SER A 640 9.88 -0.81 19.34
CA SER A 640 10.48 0.21 20.19
C SER A 640 9.94 1.62 19.96
N LEU A 641 9.10 1.81 18.94
CA LEU A 641 8.57 3.11 18.56
C LEU A 641 7.34 3.52 19.40
N SER A 642 7.16 4.83 19.59
CA SER A 642 5.92 5.38 20.16
C SER A 642 4.71 5.10 19.25
N PRO A 643 3.47 5.05 19.79
CA PRO A 643 2.26 4.80 19.00
C PRO A 643 2.11 5.66 17.74
N GLY A 644 2.47 6.95 17.82
CA GLY A 644 2.36 7.81 16.64
C GLY A 644 3.41 7.59 15.56
N TRP A 645 4.60 7.10 15.92
CA TRP A 645 5.59 6.65 14.95
C TRP A 645 5.20 5.31 14.34
N LYS A 646 4.57 4.41 15.10
CA LYS A 646 4.02 3.17 14.55
C LYS A 646 2.95 3.46 13.49
N THR A 647 2.02 4.35 13.80
CA THR A 647 0.96 4.79 12.87
C THR A 647 1.54 5.40 11.60
N ALA A 648 2.57 6.24 11.75
CA ALA A 648 3.29 6.85 10.65
C ALA A 648 3.90 5.82 9.68
N ILE A 649 4.65 4.85 10.20
CA ILE A 649 5.31 3.82 9.37
C ILE A 649 4.27 2.98 8.63
N LEU A 650 3.15 2.64 9.27
CA LEU A 650 2.11 1.85 8.62
C LEU A 650 1.39 2.62 7.52
N LEU A 651 1.05 3.89 7.75
CA LEU A 651 0.48 4.73 6.71
C LEU A 651 1.42 4.90 5.52
N ASP A 652 2.74 5.05 5.77
CA ASP A 652 3.76 5.10 4.71
C ASP A 652 3.77 3.81 3.87
N LEU A 653 3.71 2.64 4.52
CA LEU A 653 3.64 1.33 3.85
C LEU A 653 2.35 1.16 3.04
N ILE A 654 1.21 1.53 3.62
CA ILE A 654 -0.13 1.45 3.00
C ILE A 654 -0.21 2.31 1.76
N LEU A 655 0.13 3.60 1.90
CA LEU A 655 0.11 4.55 0.79
C LEU A 655 1.14 4.15 -0.26
N GLY A 656 2.29 3.64 0.15
CA GLY A 656 3.39 3.22 -0.70
C GLY A 656 3.25 1.89 -1.43
N TYR A 657 2.16 1.16 -1.27
CA TYR A 657 1.98 -0.14 -1.91
C TYR A 657 1.58 0.00 -3.38
N GLU A 658 2.52 -0.16 -4.31
CA GLU A 658 2.28 0.12 -5.75
C GLU A 658 1.64 -1.04 -6.54
N GLN A 659 1.54 -2.25 -5.97
CA GLN A 659 1.00 -3.42 -6.67
C GLN A 659 -0.53 -3.44 -6.77
N ASP A 660 -1.19 -2.46 -6.18
CA ASP A 660 -2.64 -2.32 -6.14
C ASP A 660 -2.99 -0.85 -6.42
N THR A 661 -4.05 -0.58 -7.17
CA THR A 661 -4.51 0.78 -7.51
C THR A 661 -5.82 1.15 -6.81
N ALA A 662 -6.37 0.28 -5.96
CA ALA A 662 -7.63 0.51 -5.25
C ALA A 662 -7.63 1.84 -4.47
N PRO A 663 -8.76 2.58 -4.49
CA PRO A 663 -8.86 3.82 -3.73
C PRO A 663 -8.65 3.58 -2.23
N ILE A 664 -8.09 4.57 -1.53
CA ILE A 664 -7.83 4.48 -0.09
C ILE A 664 -8.59 5.58 0.63
N ILE A 665 -9.46 5.19 1.55
CA ILE A 665 -10.21 6.08 2.44
C ILE A 665 -9.54 6.07 3.82
N ILE A 666 -9.13 7.24 4.31
CA ILE A 666 -8.45 7.38 5.61
C ILE A 666 -9.16 8.42 6.46
N ASP A 667 -9.69 8.02 7.61
CA ASP A 667 -10.44 8.89 8.51
C ASP A 667 -9.54 9.41 9.65
N GLN A 668 -9.24 10.71 9.64
CA GLN A 668 -8.50 11.44 10.68
C GLN A 668 -7.21 10.75 11.15
N PRO A 669 -6.30 10.38 10.24
CA PRO A 669 -5.04 9.74 10.63
C PRO A 669 -4.17 10.66 11.49
N GLU A 670 -4.33 11.98 11.38
CA GLU A 670 -3.54 12.98 12.10
C GLU A 670 -3.68 12.93 13.63
N ASP A 671 -4.81 12.45 14.18
CA ASP A 671 -5.04 12.38 15.63
C ASP A 671 -4.02 11.52 16.36
N ASN A 672 -3.48 10.52 15.65
CA ASN A 672 -2.52 9.57 16.19
C ASN A 672 -1.10 9.81 15.64
N LEU A 673 -0.86 10.84 14.84
CA LEU A 673 0.43 11.08 14.20
C LEU A 673 1.25 12.16 14.90
N ALA A 674 2.57 12.04 14.82
CA ALA A 674 3.46 13.12 15.22
C ALA A 674 3.35 14.28 14.20
N VAL A 675 3.14 15.52 14.67
CA VAL A 675 3.03 16.73 13.82
C VAL A 675 4.19 16.86 12.83
N LYS A 676 5.42 16.56 13.26
CA LYS A 676 6.60 16.58 12.39
C LYS A 676 6.48 15.60 11.22
N TYR A 677 5.89 14.42 11.45
CA TYR A 677 5.69 13.43 10.41
C TYR A 677 4.60 13.86 9.41
N ILE A 678 3.52 14.48 9.90
CA ILE A 678 2.44 15.02 9.06
C ILE A 678 3.02 16.05 8.07
N ASN A 679 3.86 16.97 8.56
CA ASN A 679 4.32 18.11 7.76
C ASN A 679 5.36 17.77 6.68
N SER A 680 6.11 16.66 6.79
CA SER A 680 7.13 16.29 5.80
C SER A 680 6.82 14.97 5.10
N THR A 681 6.82 13.86 5.84
CA THR A 681 6.84 12.53 5.22
C THR A 681 5.47 12.10 4.71
N LEU A 682 4.41 12.44 5.42
CA LEU A 682 3.04 12.11 4.98
C LEU A 682 2.65 12.93 3.74
N THR A 683 2.92 14.23 3.73
CA THR A 683 2.62 15.12 2.60
C THR A 683 3.38 14.71 1.34
N GLU A 684 4.67 14.41 1.45
CA GLU A 684 5.47 13.86 0.34
C GLU A 684 4.91 12.52 -0.16
N THR A 685 4.54 11.64 0.77
CA THR A 685 3.96 10.33 0.44
C THR A 685 2.64 10.49 -0.31
N ILE A 686 1.73 11.34 0.17
CA ILE A 686 0.46 11.61 -0.50
C ILE A 686 0.70 12.26 -1.87
N LYS A 687 1.63 13.22 -1.95
CA LYS A 687 2.02 13.86 -3.22
C LYS A 687 2.53 12.85 -4.25
N ALA A 688 3.22 11.78 -3.83
CA ALA A 688 3.65 10.71 -4.72
C ALA A 688 2.49 9.75 -5.09
N VAL A 689 1.64 9.40 -4.13
CA VAL A 689 0.61 8.36 -4.30
C VAL A 689 -0.63 8.86 -5.03
N LYS A 690 -0.95 10.15 -4.94
CA LYS A 690 -2.10 10.77 -5.64
C LYS A 690 -1.98 10.70 -7.18
N TRP A 691 -0.86 10.23 -7.71
CA TRP A 691 -0.65 10.00 -9.14
C TRP A 691 -1.05 8.60 -9.60
N SER A 692 -1.05 7.62 -8.70
CA SER A 692 -1.35 6.22 -9.02
C SER A 692 -2.67 5.74 -8.41
N LYS A 693 -3.16 6.41 -7.36
CA LYS A 693 -4.41 6.04 -6.66
C LYS A 693 -5.24 7.24 -6.26
N GLN A 694 -6.55 7.03 -6.17
CA GLN A 694 -7.43 7.96 -5.48
C GLN A 694 -7.29 7.80 -3.96
N VAL A 695 -7.03 8.90 -3.26
CA VAL A 695 -6.97 8.98 -1.80
C VAL A 695 -8.09 9.90 -1.33
N ILE A 696 -8.96 9.40 -0.44
CA ILE A 696 -10.03 10.17 0.20
C ILE A 696 -9.67 10.27 1.69
N MET A 697 -9.32 11.47 2.13
CA MET A 697 -8.76 11.68 3.46
C MET A 697 -9.62 12.65 4.26
N VAL A 698 -10.09 12.24 5.43
CA VAL A 698 -10.71 13.16 6.37
C VAL A 698 -9.61 13.85 7.16
N SER A 699 -9.62 15.18 7.17
CA SER A 699 -8.63 15.97 7.91
C SER A 699 -9.27 17.14 8.64
N HIS A 700 -8.78 17.44 9.83
CA HIS A 700 -8.98 18.72 10.52
C HIS A 700 -7.70 19.57 10.57
N ASN A 701 -6.64 19.15 9.89
CA ASN A 701 -5.35 19.83 9.80
C ASN A 701 -5.17 20.48 8.42
N ALA A 702 -4.87 21.78 8.38
CA ALA A 702 -4.66 22.57 7.15
C ALA A 702 -3.50 22.06 6.30
N THR A 703 -2.48 21.51 6.94
CA THR A 703 -1.28 21.04 6.26
C THR A 703 -1.63 20.00 5.20
N ILE A 704 -2.57 19.09 5.49
CA ILE A 704 -2.92 18.00 4.55
C ILE A 704 -3.51 18.55 3.24
N PRO A 705 -4.64 19.28 3.21
CA PRO A 705 -5.19 19.78 1.96
C PRO A 705 -4.28 20.79 1.25
N MET A 706 -3.52 21.61 1.99
CA MET A 706 -2.65 22.62 1.41
C MET A 706 -1.32 22.04 0.90
N MET A 707 -0.53 21.42 1.79
CA MET A 707 0.83 20.99 1.47
C MET A 707 0.88 19.68 0.69
N ALA A 708 -0.17 18.85 0.75
CA ALA A 708 -0.28 17.69 -0.14
C ALA A 708 -0.94 18.05 -1.50
N ASP A 709 -1.37 19.31 -1.66
CA ASP A 709 -2.00 19.85 -2.86
C ASP A 709 -3.23 19.03 -3.30
N ALA A 710 -4.31 19.13 -2.52
CA ALA A 710 -5.54 18.41 -2.79
C ALA A 710 -6.20 18.87 -4.11
N GLN A 711 -6.62 17.91 -4.92
CA GLN A 711 -7.39 18.18 -6.13
C GLN A 711 -8.82 18.61 -5.78
N THR A 712 -9.41 17.97 -4.79
CA THR A 712 -10.78 18.25 -4.37
C THR A 712 -10.87 18.41 -2.87
N ILE A 713 -11.59 19.45 -2.43
CA ILE A 713 -11.97 19.67 -1.05
C ILE A 713 -13.46 19.38 -0.91
N VAL A 714 -13.80 18.45 -0.03
CA VAL A 714 -15.18 18.12 0.33
C VAL A 714 -15.52 18.85 1.63
N VAL A 715 -16.33 19.90 1.53
CA VAL A 715 -16.72 20.73 2.66
C VAL A 715 -18.02 20.20 3.26
N CYS A 716 -17.96 19.84 4.54
CA CYS A 716 -19.09 19.39 5.32
C CYS A 716 -19.54 20.50 6.29
N GLU A 717 -20.78 20.94 6.16
CA GLU A 717 -21.43 21.89 7.07
C GLU A 717 -22.66 21.28 7.75
N ASN A 718 -22.96 21.78 8.95
CA ASN A 718 -24.15 21.40 9.70
C ASN A 718 -24.74 22.66 10.33
N ASP A 719 -25.94 23.03 9.88
CA ASP A 719 -26.68 24.20 10.38
C ASP A 719 -27.47 23.91 11.67
N GLY A 720 -27.33 22.69 12.22
CA GLY A 720 -28.04 22.18 13.40
C GLY A 720 -29.22 21.29 13.04
N ASN A 721 -29.82 21.46 11.86
CA ASN A 721 -30.96 20.69 11.39
C ASN A 721 -30.59 19.75 10.23
N LYS A 722 -29.74 20.21 9.32
CA LYS A 722 -29.40 19.55 8.08
C LYS A 722 -27.88 19.57 7.85
N ILE A 723 -27.34 18.42 7.46
CA ILE A 723 -25.94 18.29 7.00
C ILE A 723 -25.90 18.59 5.51
N THR A 724 -25.03 19.51 5.09
CA THR A 724 -24.80 19.80 3.67
C THR A 724 -23.35 19.50 3.32
N ILE A 725 -23.14 18.70 2.26
CA ILE A 725 -21.82 18.28 1.82
C ILE A 725 -21.66 18.62 0.34
N ARG A 726 -20.61 19.38 0.03
CA ARG A 726 -20.28 19.84 -1.32
C ARG A 726 -18.80 19.67 -1.60
N SER A 727 -18.43 19.50 -2.86
CA SER A 727 -17.04 19.49 -3.32
C SER A 727 -16.69 20.75 -4.10
N ALA A 728 -15.46 21.22 -3.96
CA ALA A 728 -14.87 22.23 -4.84
C ALA A 728 -13.36 21.99 -4.97
N SER A 729 -12.74 22.47 -6.06
CA SER A 729 -11.29 22.53 -6.17
C SER A 729 -10.69 23.54 -5.19
N LEU A 730 -9.42 23.36 -4.84
CA LEU A 730 -8.73 24.17 -3.82
C LEU A 730 -8.75 25.68 -4.13
N GLU A 731 -8.67 26.03 -5.42
CA GLU A 731 -8.73 27.40 -5.96
C GLU A 731 -10.14 27.97 -6.15
N SER A 732 -11.19 27.21 -5.83
CA SER A 732 -12.58 27.59 -6.13
C SER A 732 -13.36 28.07 -4.90
N GLU A 733 -14.64 28.34 -5.12
CA GLU A 733 -15.58 28.75 -4.09
C GLU A 733 -16.62 27.67 -3.83
N VAL A 734 -17.09 27.60 -2.59
CA VAL A 734 -18.18 26.73 -2.16
C VAL A 734 -19.01 27.50 -1.14
N PHE A 735 -20.33 27.37 -1.19
CA PHE A 735 -21.24 28.14 -0.32
C PHE A 735 -21.03 29.68 -0.36
N GLY A 736 -20.48 30.22 -1.45
CA GLY A 736 -20.20 31.65 -1.61
C GLY A 736 -18.94 32.15 -0.88
N GLN A 737 -18.06 31.25 -0.44
CA GLN A 737 -16.78 31.58 0.18
C GLN A 737 -15.64 30.77 -0.48
N LYS A 738 -14.44 31.36 -0.56
CA LYS A 738 -13.25 30.66 -1.09
C LYS A 738 -12.92 29.45 -0.23
N VAL A 739 -12.61 28.33 -0.87
CA VAL A 739 -12.23 27.08 -0.18
C VAL A 739 -11.03 27.27 0.74
N LEU A 740 -10.05 28.09 0.33
CA LEU A 740 -8.90 28.45 1.16
C LEU A 740 -9.30 29.12 2.49
N ASP A 741 -10.41 29.86 2.50
CA ASP A 741 -10.90 30.52 3.72
C ASP A 741 -11.57 29.54 4.65
N TYR A 742 -12.33 28.58 4.09
CA TYR A 742 -12.83 27.45 4.86
C TYR A 742 -11.71 26.66 5.52
N ILE A 743 -10.64 26.36 4.79
CA ILE A 743 -9.48 25.68 5.35
C ILE A 743 -8.91 26.54 6.49
N ALA A 744 -8.57 27.81 6.22
CA ALA A 744 -7.98 28.71 7.21
C ALA A 744 -8.84 28.86 8.49
N ASP A 745 -10.15 28.97 8.35
CA ASP A 745 -11.09 29.12 9.47
C ASP A 745 -11.16 27.85 10.32
N GLN A 746 -11.24 26.68 9.70
CA GLN A 746 -11.39 25.40 10.39
C GLN A 746 -10.08 24.96 11.08
N THR A 747 -8.92 25.25 10.49
CA THR A 747 -7.65 24.63 10.91
C THR A 747 -6.78 25.58 11.74
N ASP A 748 -6.82 26.88 11.45
CA ASP A 748 -5.90 27.87 12.01
C ASP A 748 -6.59 28.99 12.79
N GLY A 749 -7.92 28.94 12.91
CA GLY A 749 -8.72 29.99 13.53
C GLY A 749 -8.80 31.25 12.66
N GLY A 750 -8.75 31.05 11.34
CA GLY A 750 -8.97 32.04 10.29
C GLY A 750 -7.75 32.84 9.85
N ARG A 751 -7.93 33.58 8.75
CA ARG A 751 -6.87 34.42 8.12
C ARG A 751 -6.14 35.31 9.12
N THR A 752 -6.86 35.92 10.07
CA THR A 752 -6.29 36.80 11.09
C THR A 752 -5.32 36.07 12.01
N SER A 753 -5.62 34.83 12.36
CA SER A 753 -4.78 34.01 13.24
C SER A 753 -3.51 33.56 12.53
N ILE A 754 -3.62 33.17 11.25
CA ILE A 754 -2.45 32.86 10.39
C ILE A 754 -1.53 34.08 10.30
N LYS A 755 -2.06 35.26 9.93
CA LYS A 755 -1.27 36.51 9.84
C LYS A 755 -0.60 36.87 11.16
N LYS A 756 -1.29 36.71 12.30
CA LYS A 756 -0.72 36.93 13.63
C LYS A 756 0.42 35.95 13.94
N ARG A 757 0.29 34.67 13.57
CA ARG A 757 1.34 33.66 13.75
C ARG A 757 2.57 34.00 12.91
N VAL A 758 2.42 34.28 11.62
CA VAL A 758 3.53 34.69 10.73
C VAL A 758 4.26 35.90 11.33
N LYS A 759 3.52 36.92 11.76
CA LYS A 759 4.10 38.11 12.40
C LYS A 759 4.82 37.80 13.72
N LYS A 760 4.31 36.88 14.54
CA LYS A 760 4.93 36.48 15.82
C LYS A 760 6.18 35.62 15.62
N TYR A 761 6.17 34.72 14.64
CA TYR A 761 7.32 33.86 14.34
C TYR A 761 8.47 34.65 13.71
N ASN A 762 8.18 35.76 13.03
CA ASN A 762 9.19 36.69 12.51
C ASN A 762 10.26 35.96 11.68
N PHE A 763 9.81 35.16 10.71
CA PHE A 763 10.67 34.43 9.79
C PHE A 763 11.50 35.42 8.97
N LYS A 764 12.73 35.71 9.42
CA LYS A 764 13.69 36.61 8.74
C LYS A 764 14.61 35.87 7.77
N LYS A 765 14.63 34.54 7.84
CA LYS A 765 15.30 33.62 6.93
C LYS A 765 14.40 32.38 6.80
N TYR A 766 14.05 32.02 5.58
CA TYR A 766 13.57 30.69 5.24
C TYR A 766 14.85 29.89 4.96
N ASN A 767 15.15 28.92 5.81
CA ASN A 767 16.35 28.09 5.74
C ASN A 767 15.93 26.66 5.47
#